data_AF-A0A6I8PRB5-F1
#
_entry.id   AF-A0A6I8PRB5-F1
#
_cell.length_a   1.000
_cell.length_b   1.000
_cell.length_c   1.000
_cell.angle_alpha   90.00
_cell.angle_beta   90.00
_cell.angle_gamma   90.00
#
_symmetry.space_group_name_H-M   'P 1'
#
loop_
_entity.id
_entity.type
_entity.pdbx_description
1 polymer ?
#
loop_
_entity_poly.entity_id
_entity_poly.type
_entity_poly.pdbx_seq_one_letter_code
_entity_poly.pdbx_strand_id
1 'polypeptide(L)'
;MKVHEDYHSLVHCIGSLDFSGEAVPCKLLLTGDTAFPVLVTPKKDVLIAAARYGKGKVVVMAHEGYLNMNEFMDFLKNAVSWLRPNSEANIGVQNALHLLADNLSVYGSRVQKTSTLTEGLGVFCTNGYDDSQAQQIISFVREGGGLLIGAQAWHWSYSHREENVLHHFPGNKIISVSGVYFTSDYGEKGKFCVTENIPQTTIYTSFDFSLDQKYLLNGMSQLDISGSNIPSDLLLHGALSFPIGLSENKQCFLGATYYGKGRVVVATHESYLSKPELKTLMLKVISWLDINQNRRIGVHKNLGSFAELLKGENIPCNVSSLVSDLSVYCCKSYSDAEAKAIHQFVAEGGGLLIAGHAWYWSYQNSDLDVLTHYPGNKILNKFGISILDRTIPEGNYKAINPDKTNEQYHFHRALCNLQTELQSSAELKPPLSTWMIKLRQDVTAFMRLPASPIISSIQSQFVEMMRTCDIPKVSKACPVSSCSKEALILCLAHETFTVSQECDESNNLEKGPSVTVEIDGTNPGNDAWRSTGLYLAPRKTAVLEFPASVVQQGLKVQVGCQADDLSSAEKYCRAPVVVRKCHVDRQKVSVSCFWGGLLYIIVKANSNLGIIPVKVYGAEPAPVYIKGKTNLDSWLQSVRYLPAPWAELITENIILTVPSDAIRSLSDPEALLSLWDKIMVSITELAAIPKTFPRPERFVADVQISAGWMHAGYPIMCHLESAKELTDLNVMQTVGIWGPIHELGHNQQKINWEFPPHTTEATCNLWSVYVHETVLGIPRNKAHGSLQPETRACYIQEYVKNGSNLEQWDVWTALETYLQLQEGFGWEPFKQLFKDYQSMSGISNDNKSKMNLWAEKFSEAVQTNLIPFFEAWGWPIEEETRSKLSALPVWEKDPMKPYLSAMKS
;
A
#
# COMPACT_ATOMS: atom_id res chain seq x y z
N MET A 1 13.11 -17.95 -11.89
CA MET A 1 13.92 -19.15 -12.15
C MET A 1 13.18 -20.20 -13.00
N LYS A 2 12.10 -20.85 -12.50
CA LYS A 2 11.45 -21.98 -13.20
C LYS A 2 10.84 -21.69 -14.59
N VAL A 3 10.26 -20.51 -14.82
CA VAL A 3 9.64 -20.18 -16.12
C VAL A 3 10.67 -19.92 -17.22
N HIS A 4 11.85 -19.37 -16.89
CA HIS A 4 12.93 -19.18 -17.86
C HIS A 4 13.49 -20.53 -18.35
N GLU A 5 13.68 -21.49 -17.44
CA GLU A 5 14.05 -22.87 -17.80
C GLU A 5 12.99 -23.54 -18.69
N ASP A 6 11.70 -23.35 -18.37
CA ASP A 6 10.59 -23.84 -19.19
C ASP A 6 10.62 -23.21 -20.59
N TYR A 7 10.86 -21.90 -20.70
CA TYR A 7 10.98 -21.20 -21.98
C TYR A 7 12.17 -21.71 -22.81
N HIS A 8 13.37 -21.75 -22.22
CA HIS A 8 14.57 -22.24 -22.91
C HIS A 8 14.42 -23.68 -23.42
N SER A 9 13.71 -24.53 -22.68
CA SER A 9 13.41 -25.90 -23.11
C SER A 9 12.56 -25.94 -24.38
N LEU A 10 11.61 -25.00 -24.54
CA LEU A 10 10.74 -24.91 -25.71
C LEU A 10 11.47 -24.35 -26.94
N VAL A 11 12.32 -23.34 -26.74
CA VAL A 11 12.97 -22.61 -27.84
C VAL A 11 14.39 -23.10 -28.17
N HIS A 12 14.85 -24.17 -27.53
CA HIS A 12 16.19 -24.72 -27.74
C HIS A 12 16.49 -24.99 -29.22
N CYS A 13 17.55 -24.36 -29.75
CA CYS A 13 17.95 -24.41 -31.16
C CYS A 13 16.89 -23.93 -32.17
N ILE A 14 15.89 -23.17 -31.74
CA ILE A 14 14.90 -22.56 -32.64
C ILE A 14 15.30 -21.11 -32.90
N GLY A 15 15.73 -20.81 -34.13
CA GLY A 15 16.09 -19.43 -34.52
C GLY A 15 14.90 -18.59 -34.98
N SER A 16 14.02 -19.15 -35.80
CA SER A 16 12.85 -18.46 -36.34
C SER A 16 11.77 -19.45 -36.76
N LEU A 17 10.51 -19.03 -36.72
CA LEU A 17 9.35 -19.79 -37.21
C LEU A 17 8.62 -19.00 -38.31
N ASP A 18 8.15 -19.70 -39.34
CA ASP A 18 7.55 -19.10 -40.54
C ASP A 18 6.03 -19.31 -40.58
N PHE A 19 5.28 -18.21 -40.40
CA PHE A 19 3.82 -18.15 -40.43
C PHE A 19 3.30 -17.55 -41.76
N SER A 20 4.11 -17.50 -42.81
CA SER A 20 3.72 -16.91 -44.11
C SER A 20 2.84 -17.81 -44.99
N GLY A 21 2.76 -19.12 -44.67
CA GLY A 21 1.97 -20.12 -45.42
C GLY A 21 0.46 -19.87 -45.42
N GLU A 22 -0.35 -20.78 -45.97
CA GLU A 22 -1.79 -20.54 -46.16
C GLU A 22 -2.58 -20.39 -44.84
N ALA A 23 -2.14 -21.08 -43.78
CA ALA A 23 -2.75 -20.99 -42.45
C ALA A 23 -2.68 -19.55 -41.89
N VAL A 24 -3.82 -19.06 -41.40
CA VAL A 24 -3.93 -17.71 -40.82
C VAL A 24 -4.13 -17.84 -39.31
N PRO A 25 -3.16 -17.44 -38.47
CA PRO A 25 -3.28 -17.62 -37.03
C PRO A 25 -4.36 -16.71 -36.45
N CYS A 26 -4.92 -17.09 -35.29
CA CYS A 26 -5.59 -16.13 -34.41
C CYS A 26 -4.59 -15.50 -33.41
N LYS A 27 -5.02 -14.53 -32.61
CA LYS A 27 -4.23 -14.06 -31.47
C LYS A 27 -4.52 -14.94 -30.25
N LEU A 28 -3.49 -15.17 -29.44
CA LEU A 28 -3.65 -15.78 -28.12
C LEU A 28 -3.68 -14.70 -27.03
N LEU A 29 -4.64 -14.80 -26.12
CA LEU A 29 -4.70 -13.98 -24.90
C LEU A 29 -4.16 -14.77 -23.71
N LEU A 30 -3.30 -14.14 -22.92
CA LEU A 30 -2.77 -14.69 -21.68
C LEU A 30 -3.33 -13.93 -20.47
N THR A 31 -3.81 -14.67 -19.49
CA THR A 31 -4.37 -14.16 -18.22
C THR A 31 -3.87 -14.95 -17.00
N GLY A 32 -3.35 -16.17 -17.21
CA GLY A 32 -2.90 -17.04 -16.13
C GLY A 32 -1.58 -16.60 -15.52
N ASP A 33 -1.46 -16.76 -14.20
CA ASP A 33 -0.24 -16.51 -13.42
C ASP A 33 0.95 -17.40 -13.80
N THR A 34 0.70 -18.52 -14.48
CA THR A 34 1.74 -19.42 -15.01
C THR A 34 1.85 -19.40 -16.54
N ALA A 35 0.97 -18.66 -17.22
CA ALA A 35 0.95 -18.57 -18.67
C ALA A 35 2.03 -17.60 -19.16
N PHE A 36 2.80 -17.99 -20.16
CA PHE A 36 3.84 -17.18 -20.76
C PHE A 36 3.86 -17.30 -22.28
N PRO A 37 4.20 -16.23 -23.01
CA PRO A 37 4.32 -16.29 -24.45
C PRO A 37 5.60 -17.03 -24.84
N VAL A 38 5.51 -17.85 -25.88
CA VAL A 38 6.67 -18.51 -26.49
C VAL A 38 7.12 -17.74 -27.74
N LEU A 39 6.15 -17.29 -28.55
CA LEU A 39 6.40 -16.47 -29.74
C LEU A 39 5.44 -15.29 -29.79
N VAL A 40 6.00 -14.09 -29.97
CA VAL A 40 5.29 -12.82 -30.11
C VAL A 40 5.78 -12.12 -31.37
N THR A 41 4.85 -11.61 -32.17
CA THR A 41 5.19 -10.90 -33.42
C THR A 41 5.60 -9.44 -33.15
N PRO A 42 6.16 -8.72 -34.15
CA PRO A 42 6.43 -7.28 -34.03
C PRO A 42 5.21 -6.45 -33.66
N LYS A 43 3.99 -6.85 -34.09
CA LYS A 43 2.73 -6.23 -33.66
C LYS A 43 2.27 -6.61 -32.25
N LYS A 44 3.10 -7.33 -31.50
CA LYS A 44 2.82 -7.84 -30.15
C LYS A 44 1.70 -8.89 -30.10
N ASP A 45 1.41 -9.56 -31.23
CA ASP A 45 0.47 -10.67 -31.28
C ASP A 45 1.14 -11.94 -30.74
N VAL A 46 0.52 -12.62 -29.78
CA VAL A 46 1.01 -13.90 -29.26
C VAL A 46 0.50 -15.02 -30.15
N LEU A 47 1.40 -15.78 -30.78
CA LEU A 47 1.03 -16.89 -31.68
C LEU A 47 1.29 -18.27 -31.08
N ILE A 48 2.20 -18.36 -30.12
CA ILE A 48 2.47 -19.58 -29.37
C ILE A 48 2.57 -19.21 -27.90
N ALA A 49 1.88 -19.98 -27.05
CA ALA A 49 1.89 -19.79 -25.61
C ALA A 49 2.07 -21.13 -24.89
N ALA A 50 2.60 -21.06 -23.67
CA ALA A 50 2.70 -22.22 -22.79
C ALA A 50 2.24 -21.85 -21.39
N ALA A 51 1.74 -22.84 -20.66
CA ALA A 51 1.21 -22.65 -19.31
C ALA A 51 1.30 -23.94 -18.50
N ARG A 52 1.11 -23.82 -17.18
CA ARG A 52 0.94 -24.95 -16.27
C ARG A 52 -0.46 -24.93 -15.69
N TYR A 53 -1.06 -26.11 -15.56
CA TYR A 53 -2.36 -26.24 -14.90
C TYR A 53 -2.38 -27.51 -14.06
N GLY A 54 -2.71 -27.35 -12.78
CA GLY A 54 -2.50 -28.40 -11.77
C GLY A 54 -1.04 -28.86 -11.77
N LYS A 55 -0.80 -30.15 -12.04
CA LYS A 55 0.54 -30.75 -12.13
C LYS A 55 1.06 -30.83 -13.57
N GLY A 56 0.21 -30.63 -14.57
CA GLY A 56 0.54 -30.78 -15.98
C GLY A 56 0.97 -29.50 -16.67
N LYS A 57 1.09 -29.59 -17.98
CA LYS A 57 1.65 -28.56 -18.86
C LYS A 57 0.82 -28.46 -20.15
N VAL A 58 0.76 -27.26 -20.72
CA VAL A 58 0.04 -27.00 -21.97
C VAL A 58 0.90 -26.16 -22.89
N VAL A 59 0.90 -26.49 -24.18
CA VAL A 59 1.42 -25.65 -25.27
C VAL A 59 0.27 -25.41 -26.26
N VAL A 60 0.05 -24.14 -26.57
CA VAL A 60 -1.05 -23.67 -27.43
C VAL A 60 -0.47 -23.00 -28.68
N MET A 61 -0.94 -23.44 -29.84
CA MET A 61 -0.57 -22.92 -31.15
C MET A 61 -1.75 -22.19 -31.78
N ALA A 62 -1.55 -20.97 -32.28
CA ALA A 62 -2.60 -20.12 -32.84
C ALA A 62 -3.31 -20.61 -34.12
N HIS A 63 -2.94 -21.81 -34.61
CA HIS A 63 -3.61 -22.53 -35.69
C HIS A 63 -3.29 -24.02 -35.59
N GLU A 64 -4.24 -24.89 -35.88
CA GLU A 64 -4.04 -26.35 -35.89
C GLU A 64 -3.10 -26.80 -37.00
N GLY A 65 -3.15 -26.14 -38.17
CA GLY A 65 -2.30 -26.47 -39.32
C GLY A 65 -0.80 -26.47 -39.02
N TYR A 66 -0.33 -25.59 -38.13
CA TYR A 66 1.09 -25.54 -37.74
C TYR A 66 1.54 -26.77 -36.93
N LEU A 67 0.61 -27.50 -36.30
CA LEU A 67 0.92 -28.78 -35.66
C LEU A 67 1.31 -29.86 -36.68
N ASN A 68 0.98 -29.65 -37.96
CA ASN A 68 1.16 -30.63 -39.02
C ASN A 68 1.98 -30.06 -40.20
N MET A 69 2.92 -29.16 -39.91
CA MET A 69 3.83 -28.53 -40.89
C MET A 69 5.29 -28.85 -40.57
N ASN A 70 6.10 -29.17 -41.58
CA ASN A 70 7.50 -29.58 -41.39
C ASN A 70 8.35 -28.44 -40.82
N GLU A 71 8.03 -27.20 -41.17
CA GLU A 71 8.69 -25.96 -40.76
C GLU A 71 8.65 -25.74 -39.23
N PHE A 72 7.70 -26.38 -38.54
CA PHE A 72 7.53 -26.28 -37.09
C PHE A 72 8.03 -27.52 -36.33
N MET A 73 8.48 -28.58 -37.01
CA MET A 73 8.73 -29.88 -36.38
C MET A 73 9.78 -29.86 -35.28
N ASP A 74 10.84 -29.06 -35.41
CA ASP A 74 11.86 -28.97 -34.37
C ASP A 74 11.31 -28.30 -33.10
N PHE A 75 10.49 -27.26 -33.26
CA PHE A 75 9.77 -26.67 -32.14
C PHE A 75 8.78 -27.67 -31.52
N LEU A 76 8.02 -28.41 -32.34
CA LEU A 76 7.03 -29.37 -31.85
C LEU A 76 7.68 -30.53 -31.08
N LYS A 77 8.88 -30.98 -31.48
CA LYS A 77 9.68 -31.96 -30.70
C LYS A 77 10.06 -31.41 -29.33
N ASN A 78 10.53 -30.16 -29.27
CA ASN A 78 10.83 -29.50 -27.99
C ASN A 78 9.59 -29.37 -27.13
N ALA A 79 8.46 -28.93 -27.72
CA ALA A 79 7.19 -28.79 -27.04
C ALA A 79 6.70 -30.12 -26.45
N VAL A 80 6.69 -31.19 -27.24
CA VAL A 80 6.30 -32.53 -26.79
C VAL A 80 7.25 -33.04 -25.72
N SER A 81 8.56 -32.87 -25.87
CA SER A 81 9.55 -33.24 -24.84
C SER A 81 9.29 -32.52 -23.53
N TRP A 82 9.02 -31.20 -23.57
CA TRP A 82 8.69 -30.42 -22.39
C TRP A 82 7.36 -30.84 -21.75
N LEU A 83 6.36 -31.19 -22.57
CA LEU A 83 5.04 -31.64 -22.11
C LEU A 83 5.07 -33.01 -21.42
N ARG A 84 6.07 -33.85 -21.69
CA ARG A 84 6.13 -35.21 -21.14
C ARG A 84 6.30 -35.18 -19.61
N PRO A 85 5.50 -35.95 -18.86
CA PRO A 85 5.73 -36.11 -17.42
C PRO A 85 6.99 -36.93 -17.12
N ASN A 86 7.38 -37.84 -18.02
CA ASN A 86 8.59 -38.65 -17.94
C ASN A 86 9.01 -39.16 -19.34
N SER A 87 10.22 -39.72 -19.45
CA SER A 87 10.81 -40.20 -20.71
C SER A 87 10.11 -41.42 -21.34
N GLU A 88 9.25 -42.12 -20.59
CA GLU A 88 8.55 -43.34 -21.02
C GLU A 88 7.08 -43.06 -21.42
N ALA A 89 6.61 -41.84 -21.21
CA ALA A 89 5.24 -41.43 -21.46
C ALA A 89 4.82 -41.65 -22.93
N ASN A 90 3.67 -42.31 -23.12
CA ASN A 90 3.04 -42.48 -24.43
C ASN A 90 2.44 -41.16 -24.92
N ILE A 91 2.55 -40.90 -26.23
CA ILE A 91 2.06 -39.69 -26.87
C ILE A 91 0.89 -40.05 -27.76
N GLY A 92 -0.29 -39.58 -27.42
CA GLY A 92 -1.48 -39.69 -28.26
C GLY A 92 -1.53 -38.54 -29.24
N VAL A 93 -1.60 -38.83 -30.55
CA VAL A 93 -1.71 -37.82 -31.60
C VAL A 93 -3.02 -38.01 -32.36
N GLN A 94 -3.80 -36.93 -32.49
CA GLN A 94 -5.06 -36.98 -33.21
C GLN A 94 -4.85 -37.40 -34.67
N ASN A 95 -5.72 -38.27 -35.21
CA ASN A 95 -5.58 -38.85 -36.56
C ASN A 95 -5.34 -37.83 -37.69
N ALA A 96 -5.87 -36.61 -37.57
CA ALA A 96 -5.68 -35.54 -38.55
C ALA A 96 -4.22 -35.03 -38.61
N LEU A 97 -3.46 -35.17 -37.52
CA LEU A 97 -2.08 -34.69 -37.35
C LEU A 97 -1.05 -35.76 -37.73
N HIS A 98 -1.20 -36.34 -38.92
CA HIS A 98 -0.40 -37.47 -39.38
C HIS A 98 1.10 -37.17 -39.51
N LEU A 99 1.48 -35.98 -39.99
CA LEU A 99 2.89 -35.59 -40.12
C LEU A 99 3.56 -35.45 -38.75
N LEU A 100 2.83 -34.94 -37.76
CA LEU A 100 3.31 -34.89 -36.37
C LEU A 100 3.56 -36.29 -35.82
N ALA A 101 2.59 -37.19 -35.98
CA ALA A 101 2.69 -38.55 -35.50
C ALA A 101 3.87 -39.31 -36.13
N ASP A 102 4.06 -39.16 -37.43
CA ASP A 102 5.12 -39.84 -38.18
C ASP A 102 6.51 -39.29 -37.77
N ASN A 103 6.67 -37.96 -37.66
CA ASN A 103 7.92 -37.34 -37.23
C ASN A 103 8.31 -37.71 -35.78
N LEU A 104 7.34 -37.70 -34.85
CA LEU A 104 7.60 -38.08 -33.46
C LEU A 104 7.97 -39.57 -33.33
N SER A 105 7.40 -40.44 -34.17
CA SER A 105 7.73 -41.87 -34.22
C SER A 105 9.17 -42.09 -34.71
N VAL A 106 9.58 -41.37 -35.77
CA VAL A 106 10.97 -41.40 -36.28
C VAL A 106 11.96 -40.90 -35.23
N TYR A 107 11.56 -39.94 -34.40
CA TYR A 107 12.36 -39.42 -33.29
C TYR A 107 12.42 -40.36 -32.07
N GLY A 108 11.92 -41.60 -32.19
CA GLY A 108 12.01 -42.63 -31.15
C GLY A 108 10.97 -42.51 -30.03
N SER A 109 9.92 -41.72 -30.22
CA SER A 109 8.86 -41.58 -29.21
C SER A 109 7.79 -42.66 -29.36
N ARG A 110 7.18 -43.09 -28.24
CA ARG A 110 6.03 -44.03 -28.25
C ARG A 110 4.76 -43.29 -28.65
N VAL A 111 4.47 -43.26 -29.95
CA VAL A 111 3.32 -42.55 -30.52
C VAL A 111 2.15 -43.49 -30.77
N GLN A 112 0.96 -43.07 -30.35
CA GLN A 112 -0.32 -43.72 -30.62
C GLN A 112 -1.22 -42.77 -31.40
N LYS A 113 -1.59 -43.12 -32.64
CA LYS A 113 -2.62 -42.39 -33.39
C LYS A 113 -3.99 -42.67 -32.78
N THR A 114 -4.75 -41.64 -32.46
CA THR A 114 -6.07 -41.76 -31.79
C THR A 114 -7.05 -40.71 -32.33
N SER A 115 -8.35 -40.95 -32.21
CA SER A 115 -9.37 -39.92 -32.49
C SER A 115 -9.62 -39.00 -31.29
N THR A 116 -9.42 -39.51 -30.09
CA THR A 116 -9.84 -38.94 -28.81
C THR A 116 -8.80 -39.20 -27.71
N LEU A 117 -8.92 -38.56 -26.56
CA LEU A 117 -8.11 -38.87 -25.39
C LEU A 117 -8.41 -40.31 -24.93
N THR A 118 -7.36 -41.11 -24.73
CA THR A 118 -7.42 -42.51 -24.26
C THR A 118 -6.59 -42.69 -23.00
N GLU A 119 -6.87 -43.74 -22.23
CA GLU A 119 -6.14 -44.05 -21.00
C GLU A 119 -4.67 -44.41 -21.27
N GLY A 120 -3.79 -44.10 -20.31
CA GLY A 120 -2.36 -44.45 -20.36
C GLY A 120 -1.48 -43.51 -21.19
N LEU A 121 -2.06 -42.45 -21.76
CA LEU A 121 -1.28 -41.38 -22.38
C LEU A 121 -0.60 -40.51 -21.32
N GLY A 122 0.59 -39.98 -21.63
CA GLY A 122 1.23 -38.92 -20.86
C GLY A 122 1.26 -37.58 -21.59
N VAL A 123 1.13 -37.58 -22.92
CA VAL A 123 0.92 -36.37 -23.73
C VAL A 123 -0.22 -36.62 -24.72
N PHE A 124 -1.07 -35.61 -24.92
CA PHE A 124 -2.13 -35.61 -25.92
C PHE A 124 -1.97 -34.42 -26.88
N CYS A 125 -1.90 -34.69 -28.18
CA CYS A 125 -1.78 -33.70 -29.25
C CYS A 125 -3.06 -33.67 -30.08
N THR A 126 -3.76 -32.52 -30.09
CA THR A 126 -5.10 -32.41 -30.70
C THR A 126 -5.33 -31.04 -31.35
N ASN A 127 -6.31 -30.96 -32.24
CA ASN A 127 -6.91 -29.66 -32.58
C ASN A 127 -7.91 -29.20 -31.50
N GLY A 128 -8.29 -27.93 -31.53
CA GLY A 128 -9.22 -27.33 -30.57
C GLY A 128 -10.64 -27.12 -31.08
N TYR A 129 -11.15 -27.99 -31.95
CA TYR A 129 -12.51 -27.85 -32.51
C TYR A 129 -13.54 -28.84 -31.93
N ASP A 130 -13.11 -29.77 -31.07
CA ASP A 130 -13.97 -30.76 -30.40
C ASP A 130 -13.84 -30.62 -28.88
N ASP A 131 -14.93 -30.27 -28.21
CA ASP A 131 -15.04 -30.12 -26.75
C ASP A 131 -15.78 -31.29 -26.08
N SER A 132 -16.12 -32.36 -26.81
CA SER A 132 -16.86 -33.52 -26.27
C SER A 132 -16.16 -34.20 -25.09
N GLN A 133 -14.83 -34.12 -25.03
CA GLN A 133 -13.99 -34.63 -23.94
C GLN A 133 -13.33 -33.53 -23.10
N ALA A 134 -13.87 -32.30 -23.10
CA ALA A 134 -13.21 -31.17 -22.46
C ALA A 134 -12.89 -31.42 -20.98
N GLN A 135 -13.83 -31.97 -20.20
CA GLN A 135 -13.61 -32.23 -18.78
C GLN A 135 -12.57 -33.34 -18.53
N GLN A 136 -12.52 -34.35 -19.38
CA GLN A 136 -11.52 -35.42 -19.32
C GLN A 136 -10.13 -34.87 -19.63
N ILE A 137 -10.00 -34.02 -20.66
CA ILE A 137 -8.73 -33.38 -21.03
C ILE A 137 -8.26 -32.43 -19.91
N ILE A 138 -9.16 -31.62 -19.34
CA ILE A 138 -8.84 -30.76 -18.19
C ILE A 138 -8.33 -31.59 -17.01
N SER A 139 -9.00 -32.69 -16.68
CA SER A 139 -8.61 -33.58 -15.58
C SER A 139 -7.25 -34.23 -15.84
N PHE A 140 -7.03 -34.70 -17.07
CA PHE A 140 -5.76 -35.26 -17.52
C PHE A 140 -4.59 -34.29 -17.34
N VAL A 141 -4.73 -33.03 -17.77
CA VAL A 141 -3.70 -32.00 -17.57
C VAL A 141 -3.52 -31.70 -16.08
N ARG A 142 -4.60 -31.50 -15.34
CA ARG A 142 -4.56 -31.21 -13.90
C ARG A 142 -3.78 -32.26 -13.12
N GLU A 143 -3.89 -33.54 -13.51
CA GLU A 143 -3.27 -34.68 -12.86
C GLU A 143 -1.79 -34.91 -13.25
N GLY A 144 -1.29 -34.22 -14.29
CA GLY A 144 0.11 -34.28 -14.69
C GLY A 144 0.34 -34.53 -16.18
N GLY A 145 -0.72 -34.69 -16.97
CA GLY A 145 -0.65 -34.86 -18.41
C GLY A 145 -0.16 -33.61 -19.14
N GLY A 146 0.45 -33.83 -20.32
CA GLY A 146 0.84 -32.78 -21.25
C GLY A 146 -0.17 -32.59 -22.38
N LEU A 147 -0.59 -31.37 -22.67
CA LEU A 147 -1.48 -31.05 -23.79
C LEU A 147 -0.77 -30.16 -24.83
N LEU A 148 -0.71 -30.63 -26.07
CA LEU A 148 -0.37 -29.82 -27.23
C LEU A 148 -1.64 -29.58 -28.04
N ILE A 149 -2.03 -28.33 -28.21
CA ILE A 149 -3.29 -27.98 -28.87
C ILE A 149 -3.13 -26.82 -29.82
N GLY A 150 -3.74 -26.94 -30.99
CA GLY A 150 -3.74 -25.92 -32.03
C GLY A 150 -5.14 -25.68 -32.53
N ALA A 151 -5.51 -24.41 -32.71
CA ALA A 151 -6.78 -24.02 -33.29
C ALA A 151 -6.73 -22.54 -33.69
N GLN A 152 -7.68 -22.11 -34.52
CA GLN A 152 -7.97 -20.69 -34.70
C GLN A 152 -9.44 -20.41 -34.44
N ALA A 153 -9.72 -19.32 -33.71
CA ALA A 153 -11.08 -18.94 -33.36
C ALA A 153 -11.65 -17.81 -34.22
N TRP A 154 -10.82 -17.11 -35.00
CA TRP A 154 -11.27 -16.00 -35.85
C TRP A 154 -12.30 -16.48 -36.89
N HIS A 155 -12.08 -17.62 -37.53
CA HIS A 155 -12.99 -18.13 -38.56
C HIS A 155 -14.28 -18.64 -37.94
N TRP A 156 -14.15 -19.33 -36.80
CA TRP A 156 -15.28 -19.78 -36.00
C TRP A 156 -16.18 -18.59 -35.61
N SER A 157 -15.59 -17.46 -35.20
CA SER A 157 -16.32 -16.26 -34.79
C SER A 157 -17.16 -15.64 -35.92
N TYR A 158 -16.77 -15.83 -37.19
CA TYR A 158 -17.53 -15.31 -38.33
C TYR A 158 -18.89 -15.99 -38.48
N SER A 159 -18.96 -17.28 -38.15
CA SER A 159 -20.20 -18.09 -38.16
C SER A 159 -20.98 -18.01 -36.85
N HIS A 160 -20.40 -17.45 -35.78
CA HIS A 160 -20.98 -17.40 -34.43
C HIS A 160 -20.90 -15.97 -33.86
N ARG A 161 -21.30 -14.96 -34.64
CA ARG A 161 -21.09 -13.53 -34.32
C ARG A 161 -21.73 -13.07 -33.02
N GLU A 162 -22.78 -13.75 -32.57
CA GLU A 162 -23.50 -13.44 -31.32
C GLU A 162 -22.91 -14.15 -30.10
N GLU A 163 -21.95 -15.07 -30.31
CA GLU A 163 -21.35 -15.87 -29.23
C GLU A 163 -20.00 -15.30 -28.80
N ASN A 164 -19.80 -15.23 -27.47
CA ASN A 164 -18.51 -14.84 -26.92
C ASN A 164 -17.48 -15.97 -27.12
N VAL A 165 -16.51 -15.74 -28.01
CA VAL A 165 -15.43 -16.67 -28.35
C VAL A 165 -14.68 -17.19 -27.13
N LEU A 166 -14.43 -16.36 -26.11
CA LEU A 166 -13.69 -16.76 -24.92
C LEU A 166 -14.38 -17.88 -24.13
N HIS A 167 -15.70 -18.02 -24.27
CA HIS A 167 -16.50 -18.99 -23.54
C HIS A 167 -17.05 -20.13 -24.40
N HIS A 168 -17.37 -19.85 -25.66
CA HIS A 168 -18.12 -20.78 -26.50
C HIS A 168 -17.24 -21.53 -27.49
N PHE A 169 -16.07 -20.99 -27.85
CA PHE A 169 -15.16 -21.69 -28.74
C PHE A 169 -14.70 -23.02 -28.12
N PRO A 170 -14.83 -24.18 -28.82
CA PRO A 170 -14.52 -25.49 -28.26
C PRO A 170 -13.13 -25.58 -27.62
N GLY A 171 -12.11 -25.03 -28.28
CA GLY A 171 -10.75 -24.98 -27.74
C GLY A 171 -10.69 -24.24 -26.41
N ASN A 172 -11.36 -23.09 -26.28
CA ASN A 172 -11.38 -22.30 -25.05
C ASN A 172 -12.08 -23.03 -23.88
N LYS A 173 -13.05 -23.92 -24.16
CA LYS A 173 -13.65 -24.77 -23.11
C LYS A 173 -12.67 -25.79 -22.53
N ILE A 174 -11.55 -26.02 -23.20
CA ILE A 174 -10.46 -26.90 -22.76
C ILE A 174 -9.33 -26.07 -22.13
N ILE A 175 -8.76 -25.11 -22.87
CA ILE A 175 -7.49 -24.47 -22.48
C ILE A 175 -7.61 -23.24 -21.58
N SER A 176 -8.80 -22.64 -21.46
CA SER A 176 -8.98 -21.43 -20.64
C SER A 176 -8.59 -21.63 -19.19
N VAL A 177 -8.75 -22.85 -18.65
CA VAL A 177 -8.35 -23.21 -17.28
C VAL A 177 -6.88 -22.94 -16.97
N SER A 178 -6.02 -22.93 -18.00
CA SER A 178 -4.59 -22.61 -17.91
C SER A 178 -4.29 -21.11 -18.06
N GLY A 179 -5.31 -20.30 -18.29
CA GLY A 179 -5.20 -18.86 -18.50
C GLY A 179 -4.69 -18.47 -19.90
N VAL A 180 -4.84 -19.36 -20.89
CA VAL A 180 -4.60 -19.08 -22.31
C VAL A 180 -5.95 -19.11 -23.03
N TYR A 181 -6.17 -18.24 -24.02
CA TYR A 181 -7.39 -18.22 -24.82
C TYR A 181 -7.07 -17.96 -26.30
N PHE A 182 -7.82 -18.60 -27.19
CA PHE A 182 -7.93 -18.22 -28.60
C PHE A 182 -8.89 -17.04 -28.73
N THR A 183 -8.55 -16.01 -29.51
CA THR A 183 -9.42 -14.84 -29.72
C THR A 183 -10.03 -14.80 -31.14
N SER A 184 -11.02 -13.94 -31.33
CA SER A 184 -11.63 -13.66 -32.64
C SER A 184 -10.71 -12.92 -33.61
N ASP A 185 -9.59 -12.39 -33.13
CA ASP A 185 -8.71 -11.55 -33.93
C ASP A 185 -7.67 -12.38 -34.68
N TYR A 186 -7.37 -11.95 -35.91
CA TYR A 186 -6.30 -12.51 -36.72
C TYR A 186 -4.93 -12.11 -36.16
N GLY A 187 -4.01 -13.07 -36.10
CA GLY A 187 -2.61 -12.83 -35.80
C GLY A 187 -1.82 -12.39 -37.02
N GLU A 188 -0.74 -11.67 -36.79
CA GLU A 188 0.20 -11.28 -37.84
C GLU A 188 0.87 -12.50 -38.52
N LYS A 189 0.90 -12.49 -39.86
CA LYS A 189 1.63 -13.47 -40.67
C LYS A 189 3.03 -12.97 -40.98
N GLY A 190 3.98 -13.87 -41.04
CA GLY A 190 5.37 -13.55 -41.39
C GLY A 190 6.35 -14.57 -40.81
N LYS A 191 7.64 -14.33 -41.07
CA LYS A 191 8.71 -15.09 -40.44
C LYS A 191 9.21 -14.32 -39.23
N PHE A 192 9.13 -14.92 -38.05
CA PHE A 192 9.44 -14.26 -36.79
C PHE A 192 10.60 -14.98 -36.09
N CYS A 193 11.55 -14.19 -35.58
CA CYS A 193 12.66 -14.71 -34.79
C CYS A 193 12.18 -15.13 -33.40
N VAL A 194 12.75 -16.21 -32.90
CA VAL A 194 12.57 -16.63 -31.51
C VAL A 194 13.70 -16.04 -30.69
N THR A 195 13.37 -15.36 -29.61
CA THR A 195 14.32 -14.64 -28.76
C THR A 195 14.95 -15.55 -27.71
N GLU A 196 16.10 -15.17 -27.17
CA GLU A 196 16.72 -15.91 -26.06
C GLU A 196 15.93 -15.75 -24.74
N ASN A 197 15.36 -14.56 -24.53
CA ASN A 197 14.52 -14.25 -23.37
C ASN A 197 13.03 -14.37 -23.72
N ILE A 198 12.21 -14.59 -22.69
CA ILE A 198 10.74 -14.62 -22.83
C ILE A 198 10.28 -13.29 -23.46
N PRO A 199 9.55 -13.31 -24.59
CA PRO A 199 9.12 -12.10 -25.26
C PRO A 199 8.06 -11.34 -24.45
N GLN A 200 8.05 -10.01 -24.58
CA GLN A 200 7.07 -9.16 -23.92
C GLN A 200 5.68 -9.30 -24.56
N THR A 201 4.66 -9.42 -23.72
CA THR A 201 3.23 -9.44 -24.11
C THR A 201 2.67 -8.04 -24.39
N THR A 202 1.55 -7.97 -25.11
CA THR A 202 0.78 -6.72 -25.25
C THR A 202 0.27 -6.22 -23.89
N ILE A 203 0.35 -4.90 -23.66
CA ILE A 203 -0.17 -4.25 -22.44
C ILE A 203 -1.70 -4.22 -22.41
N TYR A 204 -2.34 -3.97 -23.55
CA TYR A 204 -3.79 -3.82 -23.62
C TYR A 204 -4.39 -4.59 -24.80
N THR A 205 -5.32 -5.48 -24.50
CA THR A 205 -6.23 -6.08 -25.47
C THR A 205 -7.63 -5.56 -25.17
N SER A 206 -8.31 -4.99 -26.18
CA SER A 206 -9.62 -4.39 -25.98
C SER A 206 -10.68 -5.48 -25.88
N PHE A 207 -11.43 -5.50 -24.78
CA PHE A 207 -12.60 -6.35 -24.58
C PHE A 207 -13.83 -5.50 -24.29
N ASP A 208 -14.97 -5.91 -24.84
CA ASP A 208 -16.24 -5.24 -24.58
C ASP A 208 -17.00 -5.97 -23.46
N PHE A 209 -17.14 -5.28 -22.33
CA PHE A 209 -17.92 -5.73 -21.17
C PHE A 209 -19.29 -5.05 -21.08
N SER A 210 -19.70 -4.32 -22.13
CA SER A 210 -20.95 -3.55 -22.11
C SER A 210 -22.18 -4.41 -21.87
N LEU A 211 -22.24 -5.63 -22.41
CA LEU A 211 -23.34 -6.58 -22.18
C LEU A 211 -23.39 -7.04 -20.72
N ASP A 212 -22.24 -7.32 -20.12
CA ASP A 212 -22.14 -7.71 -18.71
C ASP A 212 -22.58 -6.58 -17.79
N GLN A 213 -22.07 -5.37 -18.04
CA GLN A 213 -22.46 -4.17 -17.29
C GLN A 213 -23.95 -3.87 -17.46
N LYS A 214 -24.51 -4.00 -18.68
CA LYS A 214 -25.96 -3.87 -18.92
C LYS A 214 -26.74 -4.87 -18.11
N TYR A 215 -26.33 -6.14 -18.08
CA TYR A 215 -27.01 -7.16 -17.30
C TYR A 215 -26.98 -6.83 -15.80
N LEU A 216 -25.79 -6.59 -15.25
CA LEU A 216 -25.53 -6.35 -13.84
C LEU A 216 -26.22 -5.06 -13.33
N LEU A 217 -26.18 -3.98 -14.12
CA LEU A 217 -26.67 -2.65 -13.72
C LEU A 217 -28.07 -2.31 -14.24
N ASN A 218 -28.74 -3.20 -14.98
CA ASN A 218 -30.07 -2.90 -15.51
C ASN A 218 -31.05 -2.51 -14.37
N GLY A 219 -31.75 -1.39 -14.55
CA GLY A 219 -32.67 -0.84 -13.56
C GLY A 219 -32.00 -0.02 -12.46
N MET A 220 -30.69 0.22 -12.52
CA MET A 220 -29.95 1.01 -11.52
C MET A 220 -29.37 2.26 -12.16
N SER A 221 -29.74 3.43 -11.63
CA SER A 221 -29.13 4.72 -12.00
C SER A 221 -28.01 5.12 -11.06
N GLN A 222 -28.03 4.64 -9.82
CA GLN A 222 -27.03 4.93 -8.80
C GLN A 222 -26.79 3.69 -7.91
N LEU A 223 -25.64 3.69 -7.24
CA LEU A 223 -25.16 2.66 -6.32
C LEU A 223 -24.82 3.33 -4.99
N ASP A 224 -25.62 3.05 -3.96
CA ASP A 224 -25.48 3.65 -2.64
C ASP A 224 -24.57 2.82 -1.74
N ILE A 225 -23.40 3.37 -1.41
CA ILE A 225 -22.45 2.81 -0.45
C ILE A 225 -22.30 3.67 0.82
N SER A 226 -23.26 4.58 1.09
CA SER A 226 -23.30 5.38 2.32
C SER A 226 -23.42 4.54 3.60
N GLY A 227 -22.99 5.09 4.74
CA GLY A 227 -23.10 4.48 6.05
C GLY A 227 -21.75 4.31 6.76
N SER A 228 -21.77 3.74 7.96
CA SER A 228 -20.60 3.69 8.85
C SER A 228 -19.48 2.72 8.43
N ASN A 229 -19.67 1.95 7.36
CA ASN A 229 -18.69 0.97 6.90
C ASN A 229 -17.75 1.59 5.88
N ILE A 230 -16.44 1.51 6.11
CA ILE A 230 -15.43 2.10 5.25
C ILE A 230 -14.92 1.03 4.26
N PRO A 231 -15.21 1.16 2.94
CA PRO A 231 -14.69 0.25 1.93
C PRO A 231 -13.23 0.51 1.59
N SER A 232 -12.56 -0.54 1.09
CA SER A 232 -11.28 -0.41 0.37
C SER A 232 -11.47 -0.05 -1.11
N ASP A 233 -10.38 0.31 -1.79
CA ASP A 233 -10.30 0.43 -3.26
C ASP A 233 -9.87 -0.90 -3.92
N LEU A 234 -10.19 -1.09 -5.21
CA LEU A 234 -9.73 -2.20 -6.03
C LEU A 234 -8.72 -1.75 -7.10
N LEU A 235 -7.71 -2.58 -7.29
CA LEU A 235 -6.86 -2.58 -8.49
C LEU A 235 -7.37 -3.67 -9.44
N LEU A 236 -7.92 -3.26 -10.58
CA LEU A 236 -8.35 -4.16 -11.65
C LEU A 236 -7.21 -4.32 -12.67
N HIS A 237 -6.33 -5.28 -12.42
CA HIS A 237 -5.09 -5.47 -13.19
C HIS A 237 -5.12 -6.67 -14.16
N GLY A 238 -6.22 -7.41 -14.23
CA GLY A 238 -6.43 -8.50 -15.19
C GLY A 238 -6.94 -7.97 -16.53
N ALA A 239 -6.51 -8.58 -17.63
CA ALA A 239 -7.00 -8.22 -18.97
C ALA A 239 -8.51 -8.44 -19.15
N LEU A 240 -9.09 -9.36 -18.36
CA LEU A 240 -10.52 -9.69 -18.37
C LEU A 240 -11.26 -9.11 -17.15
N SER A 241 -10.70 -8.10 -16.49
CA SER A 241 -11.31 -7.45 -15.32
C SER A 241 -11.99 -6.13 -15.72
N PHE A 242 -13.12 -5.81 -15.10
CA PHE A 242 -13.89 -4.59 -15.38
C PHE A 242 -14.63 -4.08 -14.14
N PRO A 243 -14.82 -2.75 -14.03
CA PRO A 243 -15.53 -2.18 -12.90
C PRO A 243 -17.05 -2.36 -13.05
N ILE A 244 -17.72 -2.59 -11.92
CA ILE A 244 -19.19 -2.52 -11.79
C ILE A 244 -19.58 -1.21 -11.09
N GLY A 245 -18.82 -0.79 -10.08
CA GLY A 245 -19.05 0.44 -9.32
C GLY A 245 -17.77 1.28 -9.16
N LEU A 246 -17.87 2.58 -9.45
CA LEU A 246 -16.79 3.55 -9.35
C LEU A 246 -17.24 4.78 -8.55
N SER A 247 -16.35 5.33 -7.73
CA SER A 247 -16.53 6.65 -7.11
C SER A 247 -16.31 7.78 -8.13
N GLU A 248 -16.60 9.03 -7.75
CA GLU A 248 -16.30 10.20 -8.58
C GLU A 248 -14.80 10.28 -8.95
N ASN A 249 -13.92 9.89 -8.02
CA ASN A 249 -12.46 9.81 -8.20
C ASN A 249 -11.99 8.53 -8.90
N LYS A 250 -12.90 7.76 -9.50
CA LYS A 250 -12.62 6.54 -10.26
C LYS A 250 -12.03 5.39 -9.42
N GLN A 251 -12.18 5.45 -8.10
CA GLN A 251 -11.86 4.33 -7.21
C GLN A 251 -12.95 3.26 -7.34
N CYS A 252 -12.57 1.98 -7.35
CA CYS A 252 -13.48 0.88 -7.63
C CYS A 252 -13.90 0.17 -6.34
N PHE A 253 -15.20 0.19 -6.03
CA PHE A 253 -15.77 -0.47 -4.85
C PHE A 253 -16.45 -1.82 -5.16
N LEU A 254 -16.68 -2.12 -6.44
CA LEU A 254 -17.21 -3.39 -6.91
C LEU A 254 -16.62 -3.69 -8.29
N GLY A 255 -15.88 -4.78 -8.41
CA GLY A 255 -15.21 -5.20 -9.64
C GLY A 255 -15.56 -6.63 -10.02
N ALA A 256 -15.47 -6.95 -11.31
CA ALA A 256 -15.71 -8.28 -11.83
C ALA A 256 -14.60 -8.72 -12.78
N THR A 257 -14.45 -10.03 -12.96
CA THR A 257 -13.52 -10.58 -13.94
C THR A 257 -13.91 -11.99 -14.37
N TYR A 258 -13.43 -12.36 -15.56
CA TYR A 258 -13.44 -13.74 -16.04
C TYR A 258 -12.10 -14.41 -15.77
N TYR A 259 -12.14 -15.66 -15.33
CA TYR A 259 -10.93 -16.47 -15.19
C TYR A 259 -11.22 -17.94 -15.46
N GLY A 260 -10.43 -18.55 -16.33
CA GLY A 260 -10.73 -19.87 -16.87
C GLY A 260 -12.11 -19.91 -17.49
N LYS A 261 -12.92 -20.87 -17.05
CA LYS A 261 -14.33 -21.02 -17.42
C LYS A 261 -15.26 -20.28 -16.46
N GLY A 262 -14.76 -19.77 -15.34
CA GLY A 262 -15.54 -19.18 -14.26
C GLY A 262 -15.60 -17.65 -14.29
N ARG A 263 -16.21 -17.12 -13.25
CA ARG A 263 -16.46 -15.68 -13.05
C ARG A 263 -16.21 -15.30 -11.61
N VAL A 264 -15.73 -14.08 -11.38
CA VAL A 264 -15.44 -13.56 -10.04
C VAL A 264 -16.02 -12.16 -9.91
N VAL A 265 -16.66 -11.88 -8.77
CA VAL A 265 -17.06 -10.53 -8.34
C VAL A 265 -16.45 -10.25 -6.97
N VAL A 266 -15.85 -9.07 -6.84
CA VAL A 266 -15.20 -8.61 -5.61
C VAL A 266 -15.89 -7.35 -5.10
N ALA A 267 -16.42 -7.41 -3.87
CA ALA A 267 -16.97 -6.25 -3.16
C ALA A 267 -15.99 -5.78 -2.08
N THR A 268 -15.79 -4.47 -1.95
CA THR A 268 -14.75 -3.92 -1.07
C THR A 268 -15.15 -3.79 0.40
N HIS A 269 -16.29 -4.37 0.78
CA HIS A 269 -16.72 -4.55 2.16
C HIS A 269 -17.77 -5.67 2.22
N GLU A 270 -17.76 -6.53 3.23
CA GLU A 270 -18.72 -7.64 3.32
C GLU A 270 -20.16 -7.18 3.59
N SER A 271 -20.35 -6.02 4.23
CA SER A 271 -21.68 -5.51 4.57
C SER A 271 -22.49 -5.13 3.32
N TYR A 272 -21.82 -4.88 2.19
CA TYR A 272 -22.46 -4.59 0.91
C TYR A 272 -23.28 -5.75 0.38
N LEU A 273 -22.91 -6.99 0.74
CA LEU A 273 -23.65 -8.17 0.30
C LEU A 273 -25.08 -8.19 0.84
N SER A 274 -25.30 -7.67 2.06
CA SER A 274 -26.61 -7.62 2.71
C SER A 274 -27.20 -6.21 2.82
N LYS A 275 -26.59 -5.21 2.15
CA LYS A 275 -27.07 -3.83 2.20
C LYS A 275 -28.37 -3.69 1.39
N PRO A 276 -29.46 -3.16 1.97
CA PRO A 276 -30.76 -3.06 1.29
C PRO A 276 -30.70 -2.35 -0.06
N GLU A 277 -29.95 -1.25 -0.15
CA GLU A 277 -29.80 -0.42 -1.34
C GLU A 277 -29.06 -1.15 -2.48
N LEU A 278 -28.24 -2.16 -2.14
CA LEU A 278 -27.49 -2.98 -3.10
C LEU A 278 -28.13 -4.35 -3.35
N LYS A 279 -29.26 -4.66 -2.73
CA LYS A 279 -29.93 -5.96 -2.82
C LYS A 279 -30.13 -6.41 -4.27
N THR A 280 -30.75 -5.60 -5.10
CA THR A 280 -31.03 -5.92 -6.52
C THR A 280 -29.74 -6.24 -7.29
N LEU A 281 -28.65 -5.50 -7.00
CA LEU A 281 -27.35 -5.74 -7.60
C LEU A 281 -26.77 -7.09 -7.16
N MET A 282 -26.83 -7.41 -5.87
CA MET A 282 -26.31 -8.68 -5.36
C MET A 282 -27.05 -9.88 -5.94
N LEU A 283 -28.37 -9.80 -6.13
CA LEU A 283 -29.15 -10.86 -6.78
C LEU A 283 -28.73 -11.07 -8.24
N LYS A 284 -28.47 -9.98 -8.97
CA LYS A 284 -27.95 -10.04 -10.34
C LYS A 284 -26.53 -10.57 -10.41
N VAL A 285 -25.69 -10.22 -9.45
CA VAL A 285 -24.33 -10.76 -9.30
C VAL A 285 -24.40 -12.27 -9.12
N ILE A 286 -25.26 -12.78 -8.23
CA ILE A 286 -25.44 -14.23 -8.05
C ILE A 286 -25.90 -14.90 -9.35
N SER A 287 -26.88 -14.32 -10.04
CA SER A 287 -27.35 -14.85 -11.32
C SER A 287 -26.31 -14.79 -12.43
N TRP A 288 -25.44 -13.78 -12.44
CA TRP A 288 -24.33 -13.65 -13.39
C TRP A 288 -23.20 -14.65 -13.09
N LEU A 289 -22.96 -14.94 -11.80
CA LEU A 289 -21.96 -15.92 -11.37
C LEU A 289 -22.41 -17.37 -11.63
N ASP A 290 -23.71 -17.66 -11.62
CA ASP A 290 -24.26 -19.00 -11.86
C ASP A 290 -24.36 -19.33 -13.37
N ILE A 291 -23.19 -19.49 -14.02
CA ILE A 291 -23.04 -19.65 -15.48
C ILE A 291 -23.98 -20.68 -16.09
N ASN A 292 -24.13 -21.83 -15.42
CA ASN A 292 -24.95 -22.96 -15.90
C ASN A 292 -26.36 -22.99 -15.30
N GLN A 293 -26.73 -21.96 -14.54
CA GLN A 293 -28.03 -21.86 -13.84
C GLN A 293 -28.34 -23.10 -12.98
N ASN A 294 -27.30 -23.68 -12.37
CA ASN A 294 -27.41 -24.89 -11.56
C ASN A 294 -28.01 -24.59 -10.17
N ARG A 295 -28.09 -23.31 -9.77
CA ARG A 295 -28.65 -22.80 -8.52
C ARG A 295 -28.10 -23.46 -7.25
N ARG A 296 -26.85 -23.91 -7.27
CA ARG A 296 -26.15 -24.50 -6.13
C ARG A 296 -25.24 -23.45 -5.50
N ILE A 297 -25.82 -22.62 -4.65
CA ILE A 297 -25.12 -21.48 -4.04
C ILE A 297 -24.63 -21.88 -2.64
N GLY A 298 -23.33 -21.84 -2.43
CA GLY A 298 -22.71 -21.99 -1.11
C GLY A 298 -22.37 -20.65 -0.51
N VAL A 299 -22.74 -20.43 0.75
CA VAL A 299 -22.42 -19.20 1.49
C VAL A 299 -21.57 -19.57 2.70
N HIS A 300 -20.37 -19.01 2.81
CA HIS A 300 -19.51 -19.26 3.96
C HIS A 300 -20.20 -18.82 5.26
N LYS A 301 -20.00 -19.57 6.34
CA LYS A 301 -20.67 -19.37 7.65
C LYS A 301 -20.59 -17.95 8.23
N ASN A 302 -19.54 -17.20 7.89
CA ASN A 302 -19.34 -15.82 8.35
C ASN A 302 -20.16 -14.78 7.58
N LEU A 303 -20.98 -15.19 6.60
CA LEU A 303 -21.86 -14.33 5.79
C LEU A 303 -23.35 -14.66 6.07
N GLY A 304 -23.70 -14.84 7.34
CA GLY A 304 -25.06 -15.23 7.76
C GLY A 304 -26.17 -14.29 7.26
N SER A 305 -25.96 -12.97 7.36
CA SER A 305 -26.93 -11.97 6.87
C SER A 305 -27.18 -12.07 5.36
N PHE A 306 -26.15 -12.43 4.58
CA PHE A 306 -26.31 -12.62 3.15
C PHE A 306 -27.07 -13.91 2.84
N ALA A 307 -26.82 -14.99 3.58
CA ALA A 307 -27.61 -16.23 3.46
C ALA A 307 -29.09 -15.99 3.80
N GLU A 308 -29.38 -15.16 4.80
CA GLU A 308 -30.75 -14.74 5.14
C GLU A 308 -31.40 -13.92 4.02
N LEU A 309 -30.66 -12.98 3.42
CA LEU A 309 -31.13 -12.21 2.26
C LEU A 309 -31.52 -13.13 1.09
N LEU A 310 -30.66 -14.10 0.74
CA LEU A 310 -30.95 -15.05 -0.33
C LEU A 310 -32.17 -15.92 -0.02
N LYS A 311 -32.30 -16.40 1.22
CA LYS A 311 -33.48 -17.15 1.67
C LYS A 311 -34.76 -16.33 1.58
N GLY A 312 -34.71 -15.04 1.96
CA GLY A 312 -35.84 -14.11 1.86
C GLY A 312 -36.33 -13.92 0.41
N GLU A 313 -35.41 -14.03 -0.55
CA GLU A 313 -35.70 -13.96 -1.99
C GLU A 313 -35.99 -15.32 -2.63
N ASN A 314 -36.19 -16.37 -1.83
CA ASN A 314 -36.43 -17.75 -2.29
C ASN A 314 -35.30 -18.32 -3.17
N ILE A 315 -34.06 -17.89 -2.93
CA ILE A 315 -32.87 -18.43 -3.60
C ILE A 315 -32.25 -19.52 -2.70
N PRO A 316 -32.27 -20.80 -3.11
CA PRO A 316 -31.68 -21.88 -2.33
C PRO A 316 -30.19 -21.66 -2.11
N CYS A 317 -29.73 -21.71 -0.86
CA CYS A 317 -28.32 -21.63 -0.52
C CYS A 317 -27.94 -22.52 0.67
N ASN A 318 -26.72 -23.05 0.63
CA ASN A 318 -26.16 -23.91 1.67
C ASN A 318 -25.07 -23.17 2.44
N VAL A 319 -25.21 -23.09 3.77
CA VAL A 319 -24.15 -22.50 4.61
C VAL A 319 -23.04 -23.52 4.79
N SER A 320 -21.92 -23.36 4.10
CA SER A 320 -20.83 -24.35 4.05
C SER A 320 -19.49 -23.73 3.62
N SER A 321 -18.39 -24.44 3.88
CA SER A 321 -17.12 -24.23 3.18
C SER A 321 -17.22 -24.64 1.71
N LEU A 322 -16.20 -24.36 0.90
CA LEU A 322 -16.23 -24.71 -0.51
C LEU A 322 -16.30 -26.24 -0.69
N VAL A 323 -17.35 -26.72 -1.38
CA VAL A 323 -17.57 -28.12 -1.73
C VAL A 323 -17.69 -28.28 -3.25
N SER A 324 -17.39 -29.48 -3.76
CA SER A 324 -17.16 -29.73 -5.19
C SER A 324 -18.38 -29.59 -6.09
N ASP A 325 -19.58 -29.50 -5.53
CA ASP A 325 -20.84 -29.51 -6.28
C ASP A 325 -21.51 -28.13 -6.37
N LEU A 326 -20.90 -27.08 -5.82
CA LEU A 326 -21.41 -25.71 -5.93
C LEU A 326 -21.30 -25.18 -7.36
N SER A 327 -22.20 -24.28 -7.74
CA SER A 327 -22.04 -23.42 -8.91
C SER A 327 -21.57 -22.02 -8.55
N VAL A 328 -21.97 -21.51 -7.38
CA VAL A 328 -21.51 -20.23 -6.84
C VAL A 328 -21.05 -20.42 -5.40
N TYR A 329 -19.92 -19.81 -5.06
CA TYR A 329 -19.40 -19.76 -3.69
C TYR A 329 -19.21 -18.32 -3.23
N CYS A 330 -19.75 -18.01 -2.06
CA CYS A 330 -19.74 -16.67 -1.47
C CYS A 330 -18.90 -16.68 -0.18
N CYS A 331 -17.82 -15.91 -0.11
CA CYS A 331 -16.91 -15.89 1.05
C CYS A 331 -16.37 -14.50 1.40
N LYS A 332 -15.76 -14.38 2.58
CA LYS A 332 -15.02 -13.18 2.97
C LYS A 332 -13.58 -13.22 2.45
N SER A 333 -12.92 -12.07 2.34
CA SER A 333 -11.52 -11.97 1.88
C SER A 333 -10.47 -12.03 3.02
N TYR A 334 -10.85 -12.42 4.24
CA TYR A 334 -9.97 -12.42 5.42
C TYR A 334 -9.22 -13.75 5.67
N SER A 335 -9.34 -14.73 4.79
CA SER A 335 -8.65 -16.03 4.91
C SER A 335 -8.23 -16.54 3.54
N ASP A 336 -7.04 -17.13 3.48
CA ASP A 336 -6.44 -17.78 2.32
C ASP A 336 -6.43 -19.32 2.44
N ALA A 337 -7.05 -19.89 3.47
CA ALA A 337 -7.03 -21.33 3.76
C ALA A 337 -7.57 -22.18 2.59
N GLU A 338 -8.58 -21.68 1.86
CA GLU A 338 -9.22 -22.36 0.74
C GLU A 338 -8.67 -21.90 -0.63
N ALA A 339 -7.58 -21.11 -0.68
CA ALA A 339 -7.13 -20.43 -1.90
C ALA A 339 -6.93 -21.38 -3.09
N LYS A 340 -6.23 -22.51 -2.90
CA LYS A 340 -6.02 -23.50 -3.98
C LYS A 340 -7.33 -24.10 -4.50
N ALA A 341 -8.26 -24.39 -3.60
CA ALA A 341 -9.57 -24.94 -3.95
C ALA A 341 -10.42 -23.90 -4.70
N ILE A 342 -10.39 -22.64 -4.26
CA ILE A 342 -11.06 -21.52 -4.93
C ILE A 342 -10.48 -21.29 -6.34
N HIS A 343 -9.14 -21.30 -6.48
CA HIS A 343 -8.48 -21.17 -7.78
C HIS A 343 -8.92 -22.25 -8.76
N GLN A 344 -8.98 -23.50 -8.31
CA GLN A 344 -9.44 -24.61 -9.13
C GLN A 344 -10.93 -24.48 -9.47
N PHE A 345 -11.77 -24.20 -8.46
CA PHE A 345 -13.21 -24.03 -8.60
C PHE A 345 -13.54 -22.98 -9.67
N VAL A 346 -12.95 -21.79 -9.58
CA VAL A 346 -13.16 -20.72 -10.56
C VAL A 346 -12.61 -21.13 -11.94
N ALA A 347 -11.38 -21.64 -12.01
CA ALA A 347 -10.76 -22.03 -13.29
C ALA A 347 -11.65 -23.01 -14.08
N GLU A 348 -12.30 -23.96 -13.40
CA GLU A 348 -13.11 -25.01 -14.02
C GLU A 348 -14.58 -24.64 -14.27
N GLY A 349 -15.03 -23.44 -13.87
CA GLY A 349 -16.37 -22.92 -14.22
C GLY A 349 -17.21 -22.40 -13.05
N GLY A 350 -16.66 -22.38 -11.83
CA GLY A 350 -17.33 -21.87 -10.65
C GLY A 350 -17.43 -20.33 -10.63
N GLY A 351 -18.51 -19.83 -10.04
CA GLY A 351 -18.71 -18.42 -9.75
C GLY A 351 -18.27 -18.04 -8.33
N LEU A 352 -17.38 -17.07 -8.17
CA LEU A 352 -16.92 -16.59 -6.86
C LEU A 352 -17.46 -15.19 -6.56
N LEU A 353 -18.17 -15.05 -5.43
CA LEU A 353 -18.45 -13.76 -4.81
C LEU A 353 -17.61 -13.62 -3.55
N ILE A 354 -16.67 -12.69 -3.55
CA ILE A 354 -15.76 -12.50 -2.42
C ILE A 354 -15.79 -11.05 -1.94
N ALA A 355 -15.89 -10.86 -0.63
CA ALA A 355 -16.06 -9.52 -0.06
C ALA A 355 -15.21 -9.26 1.18
N GLY A 356 -14.71 -8.03 1.30
CA GLY A 356 -14.01 -7.53 2.49
C GLY A 356 -13.12 -6.35 2.16
N HIS A 357 -12.50 -5.77 3.18
CA HIS A 357 -11.67 -4.56 3.09
C HIS A 357 -10.27 -4.82 3.64
N ALA A 358 -9.25 -4.21 3.02
CA ALA A 358 -7.87 -4.40 3.43
C ALA A 358 -7.27 -3.23 4.22
N TRP A 359 -7.93 -2.07 4.26
CA TRP A 359 -7.41 -0.87 4.97
C TRP A 359 -7.21 -1.12 6.46
N TYR A 360 -8.17 -1.76 7.13
CA TYR A 360 -8.09 -2.03 8.57
C TYR A 360 -7.04 -3.11 8.86
N TRP A 361 -6.97 -4.13 8.00
CA TRP A 361 -5.91 -5.13 8.08
C TRP A 361 -4.53 -4.48 7.91
N SER A 362 -4.38 -3.55 6.95
CA SER A 362 -3.14 -2.79 6.74
C SER A 362 -2.81 -1.92 7.94
N TYR A 363 -3.81 -1.28 8.57
CA TYR A 363 -3.61 -0.53 9.80
C TYR A 363 -3.07 -1.40 10.95
N GLN A 364 -3.62 -2.61 11.13
CA GLN A 364 -3.15 -3.57 12.13
C GLN A 364 -1.81 -4.24 11.77
N ASN A 365 -1.47 -4.26 10.48
CA ASN A 365 -0.29 -4.91 9.92
C ASN A 365 0.49 -3.89 9.08
N SER A 366 0.74 -2.70 9.63
CA SER A 366 1.33 -1.55 8.92
C SER A 366 2.72 -1.81 8.33
N ASP A 367 3.29 -2.95 8.70
CA ASP A 367 4.59 -3.42 8.27
C ASP A 367 4.54 -4.42 7.11
N LEU A 368 3.37 -4.93 6.75
CA LEU A 368 3.20 -5.93 5.70
C LEU A 368 2.59 -5.29 4.46
N ASP A 369 3.08 -5.70 3.28
CA ASP A 369 2.51 -5.22 2.02
C ASP A 369 1.16 -5.90 1.76
N VAL A 370 0.10 -5.09 1.70
CA VAL A 370 -1.27 -5.52 1.45
C VAL A 370 -1.41 -6.36 0.18
N LEU A 371 -0.63 -6.09 -0.88
CA LEU A 371 -0.75 -6.79 -2.15
C LEU A 371 -0.24 -8.24 -2.09
N THR A 372 0.66 -8.54 -1.15
CA THR A 372 1.31 -9.86 -1.04
C THR A 372 0.90 -10.63 0.22
N HIS A 373 0.58 -9.93 1.31
CA HIS A 373 0.33 -10.54 2.62
C HIS A 373 -1.14 -10.57 3.01
N TYR A 374 -1.99 -9.67 2.49
CA TYR A 374 -3.42 -9.71 2.76
C TYR A 374 -4.01 -11.04 2.29
N PRO A 375 -4.69 -11.84 3.15
CA PRO A 375 -5.18 -13.17 2.78
C PRO A 375 -6.03 -13.18 1.51
N GLY A 376 -6.90 -12.18 1.33
CA GLY A 376 -7.73 -12.06 0.14
C GLY A 376 -6.94 -11.89 -1.15
N ASN A 377 -5.81 -11.16 -1.12
CA ASN A 377 -5.00 -10.92 -2.31
C ASN A 377 -4.22 -12.17 -2.74
N LYS A 378 -3.91 -13.10 -1.81
CA LYS A 378 -3.36 -14.42 -2.17
C LYS A 378 -4.35 -15.27 -2.99
N ILE A 379 -5.65 -14.98 -2.90
CA ILE A 379 -6.68 -15.56 -3.76
C ILE A 379 -6.81 -14.72 -5.03
N LEU A 380 -7.05 -13.41 -4.87
CA LEU A 380 -7.55 -12.51 -5.91
C LEU A 380 -6.51 -12.11 -6.97
N ASN A 381 -5.22 -12.01 -6.61
CA ASN A 381 -4.18 -11.59 -7.56
C ASN A 381 -4.12 -12.52 -8.78
N LYS A 382 -4.39 -13.83 -8.59
CA LYS A 382 -4.45 -14.82 -9.68
C LYS A 382 -5.56 -14.52 -10.69
N PHE A 383 -6.65 -13.89 -10.24
CA PHE A 383 -7.79 -13.51 -11.06
C PHE A 383 -7.66 -12.11 -11.65
N GLY A 384 -6.56 -11.39 -11.38
CA GLY A 384 -6.38 -10.04 -11.92
C GLY A 384 -7.09 -8.93 -11.15
N ILE A 385 -7.43 -9.15 -9.88
CA ILE A 385 -8.00 -8.12 -9.00
C ILE A 385 -7.21 -8.11 -7.68
N SER A 386 -6.97 -6.93 -7.10
CA SER A 386 -6.42 -6.81 -5.75
C SER A 386 -7.23 -5.81 -4.93
N ILE A 387 -7.43 -6.10 -3.64
CA ILE A 387 -8.00 -5.19 -2.66
C ILE A 387 -6.87 -4.36 -2.06
N LEU A 388 -7.02 -3.04 -2.06
CA LEU A 388 -6.02 -2.08 -1.63
C LEU A 388 -6.28 -1.60 -0.20
N ASP A 389 -5.25 -1.06 0.44
CA ASP A 389 -5.31 -0.45 1.77
C ASP A 389 -5.93 0.96 1.79
N ARG A 390 -6.10 1.57 0.61
CA ARG A 390 -6.77 2.86 0.46
C ARG A 390 -8.28 2.73 0.63
N THR A 391 -8.89 3.73 1.26
CA THR A 391 -10.33 3.79 1.47
C THR A 391 -11.04 4.52 0.33
N ILE A 392 -12.33 4.21 0.15
CA ILE A 392 -13.22 4.97 -0.74
C ILE A 392 -14.16 5.80 0.14
N PRO A 393 -14.41 7.08 -0.19
CA PRO A 393 -15.42 7.87 0.52
C PRO A 393 -16.79 7.21 0.49
N GLU A 394 -17.58 7.41 1.53
CA GLU A 394 -18.98 7.00 1.52
C GLU A 394 -19.78 7.89 0.55
N GLY A 395 -20.85 7.35 -0.03
CA GLY A 395 -21.69 8.14 -0.93
C GLY A 395 -22.60 7.32 -1.83
N ASN A 396 -23.37 8.04 -2.63
CA ASN A 396 -24.26 7.46 -3.63
C ASN A 396 -23.75 7.84 -5.04
N TYR A 397 -23.20 6.87 -5.76
CA TYR A 397 -22.46 7.09 -7.00
C TYR A 397 -23.28 6.71 -8.21
N LYS A 398 -23.11 7.43 -9.33
CA LYS A 398 -23.79 7.09 -10.58
C LYS A 398 -23.38 5.71 -11.07
N ALA A 399 -24.36 4.92 -11.49
CA ALA A 399 -24.10 3.63 -12.14
C ALA A 399 -23.30 3.86 -13.43
N ILE A 400 -22.40 2.94 -13.73
CA ILE A 400 -21.57 2.99 -14.93
C ILE A 400 -22.46 2.93 -16.16
N ASN A 401 -22.24 3.84 -17.14
CA ASN A 401 -22.95 3.83 -18.42
C ASN A 401 -22.27 2.85 -19.39
N PRO A 402 -22.89 1.68 -19.69
CA PRO A 402 -22.26 0.65 -20.52
C PRO A 402 -22.09 1.05 -21.99
N ASP A 403 -22.76 2.08 -22.48
CA ASP A 403 -22.62 2.56 -23.87
C ASP A 403 -21.45 3.55 -24.04
N LYS A 404 -20.84 3.98 -22.93
CA LYS A 404 -19.71 4.93 -22.89
C LYS A 404 -18.43 4.30 -22.34
N THR A 405 -18.15 3.05 -22.71
CA THR A 405 -16.98 2.29 -22.21
C THR A 405 -15.66 3.03 -22.43
N ASN A 406 -15.50 3.81 -23.49
CA ASN A 406 -14.30 4.61 -23.79
C ASN A 406 -14.03 5.77 -22.81
N GLU A 407 -15.07 6.28 -22.14
CA GLU A 407 -14.96 7.37 -21.16
C GLU A 407 -14.71 6.85 -19.73
N GLN A 408 -14.83 5.53 -19.50
CA GLN A 408 -14.66 4.92 -18.18
C GLN A 408 -13.18 4.71 -17.82
N TYR A 409 -12.83 4.71 -16.54
CA TYR A 409 -11.47 4.33 -16.17
C TYR A 409 -11.27 2.82 -16.33
N HIS A 410 -10.20 2.41 -17.03
CA HIS A 410 -9.75 1.02 -17.13
C HIS A 410 -8.23 0.99 -17.13
N PHE A 411 -7.62 0.25 -16.20
CA PHE A 411 -6.19 0.33 -15.88
C PHE A 411 -5.30 0.11 -17.11
N HIS A 412 -5.44 -1.02 -17.81
CA HIS A 412 -4.60 -1.33 -18.99
C HIS A 412 -4.77 -0.34 -20.13
N ARG A 413 -5.98 0.23 -20.31
CA ARG A 413 -6.22 1.24 -21.35
C ARG A 413 -5.54 2.55 -20.98
N ALA A 414 -5.67 2.95 -19.71
CA ALA A 414 -5.00 4.13 -19.19
C ALA A 414 -3.47 3.99 -19.28
N LEU A 415 -2.93 2.80 -19.04
CA LEU A 415 -1.50 2.49 -19.22
C LEU A 415 -1.05 2.57 -20.68
N CYS A 416 -1.82 2.02 -21.61
CA CYS A 416 -1.55 2.12 -23.05
C CYS A 416 -1.58 3.57 -23.56
N ASN A 417 -2.56 4.36 -23.11
CA ASN A 417 -2.66 5.79 -23.44
C ASN A 417 -1.46 6.56 -22.88
N LEU A 418 -1.09 6.26 -21.63
CA LEU A 418 0.06 6.86 -20.97
C LEU A 418 1.36 6.58 -21.71
N GLN A 419 1.57 5.35 -22.22
CA GLN A 419 2.77 5.00 -22.99
C GLN A 419 2.91 5.86 -24.25
N THR A 420 1.80 6.11 -24.93
CA THR A 420 1.77 6.98 -26.12
C THR A 420 2.07 8.43 -25.75
N GLU A 421 1.53 8.91 -24.62
CA GLU A 421 1.64 10.31 -24.20
C GLU A 421 2.96 10.64 -23.49
N LEU A 422 3.62 9.69 -22.81
CA LEU A 422 4.90 9.94 -22.13
C LEU A 422 6.04 10.27 -23.09
N GLN A 423 5.93 9.83 -24.35
CA GLN A 423 6.87 10.17 -25.42
C GLN A 423 6.61 11.56 -26.03
N SER A 424 5.49 12.20 -25.69
CA SER A 424 5.06 13.49 -26.21
C SER A 424 5.35 14.61 -25.21
N SER A 425 5.86 15.74 -25.69
CA SER A 425 6.02 16.97 -24.90
C SER A 425 4.71 17.75 -24.72
N ALA A 426 3.60 17.28 -25.30
CA ALA A 426 2.30 17.96 -25.21
C ALA A 426 1.61 17.74 -23.84
N GLU A 427 0.74 18.69 -23.47
CA GLU A 427 -0.12 18.54 -22.29
C GLU A 427 -1.08 17.35 -22.43
N LEU A 428 -1.35 16.71 -21.29
CA LEU A 428 -2.26 15.57 -21.20
C LEU A 428 -3.70 16.00 -21.52
N LYS A 429 -4.32 15.35 -22.51
CA LYS A 429 -5.72 15.59 -22.86
C LYS A 429 -6.67 14.63 -22.13
N PRO A 430 -7.93 15.02 -21.90
CA PRO A 430 -8.95 14.09 -21.45
C PRO A 430 -9.11 12.90 -22.42
N PRO A 431 -9.41 11.69 -21.94
CA PRO A 431 -9.72 11.39 -20.54
C PRO A 431 -8.50 11.06 -19.67
N LEU A 432 -7.29 10.92 -20.23
CA LEU A 432 -6.11 10.53 -19.46
C LEU A 432 -5.77 11.53 -18.34
N SER A 433 -5.90 12.83 -18.61
CA SER A 433 -5.69 13.87 -17.59
C SER A 433 -6.66 13.76 -16.41
N THR A 434 -7.91 13.36 -16.64
CA THR A 434 -8.92 13.18 -15.58
C THR A 434 -8.72 11.90 -14.78
N TRP A 435 -7.93 10.95 -15.31
CA TRP A 435 -7.61 9.69 -14.66
C TRP A 435 -6.26 9.71 -13.92
N MET A 436 -5.48 10.79 -14.01
CA MET A 436 -4.07 10.78 -13.65
C MET A 436 -3.81 10.40 -12.18
N ILE A 437 -4.64 10.88 -11.26
CA ILE A 437 -4.51 10.54 -9.83
C ILE A 437 -4.71 9.03 -9.61
N LYS A 438 -5.81 8.47 -10.12
CA LYS A 438 -6.12 7.04 -10.00
C LYS A 438 -5.09 6.19 -10.74
N LEU A 439 -4.66 6.59 -11.94
CA LEU A 439 -3.63 5.89 -12.71
C LEU A 439 -2.30 5.83 -11.96
N ARG A 440 -1.84 6.95 -11.38
CA ARG A 440 -0.62 6.98 -10.57
C ARG A 440 -0.69 6.00 -9.40
N GLN A 441 -1.81 5.99 -8.69
CA GLN A 441 -2.04 5.09 -7.56
C GLN A 441 -2.07 3.62 -7.98
N ASP A 442 -2.70 3.31 -9.12
CA ASP A 442 -2.81 1.95 -9.63
C ASP A 442 -1.52 1.43 -10.24
N VAL A 443 -0.76 2.26 -10.95
CA VAL A 443 0.58 1.88 -11.44
C VAL A 443 1.53 1.64 -10.27
N THR A 444 1.50 2.50 -9.24
CA THR A 444 2.33 2.31 -8.04
C THR A 444 2.02 0.96 -7.37
N ALA A 445 0.73 0.62 -7.22
CA ALA A 445 0.32 -0.67 -6.70
C ALA A 445 0.72 -1.83 -7.63
N PHE A 446 0.51 -1.69 -8.94
CA PHE A 446 0.86 -2.71 -9.93
C PHE A 446 2.36 -3.04 -9.95
N MET A 447 3.24 -2.04 -9.75
CA MET A 447 4.69 -2.25 -9.67
C MET A 447 5.13 -3.06 -8.43
N ARG A 448 4.28 -3.14 -7.40
CA ARG A 448 4.52 -3.93 -6.18
C ARG A 448 3.87 -5.32 -6.21
N LEU A 449 3.11 -5.65 -7.25
CA LEU A 449 2.51 -6.97 -7.40
C LEU A 449 3.58 -8.07 -7.51
N PRO A 450 3.30 -9.28 -6.99
CA PRO A 450 4.23 -10.40 -7.09
C PRO A 450 4.48 -10.80 -8.54
N ALA A 451 5.71 -11.22 -8.83
CA ALA A 451 6.14 -11.59 -10.17
C ALA A 451 5.33 -12.78 -10.73
N SER A 452 4.75 -12.57 -11.91
CA SER A 452 4.23 -13.60 -12.81
C SER A 452 4.69 -13.25 -14.23
N PRO A 453 4.70 -14.18 -15.21
CA PRO A 453 5.23 -13.87 -16.53
C PRO A 453 4.55 -12.65 -17.18
N ILE A 454 3.24 -12.52 -17.02
CA ILE A 454 2.47 -11.38 -17.53
C ILE A 454 2.76 -10.10 -16.73
N ILE A 455 2.73 -10.16 -15.40
CA ILE A 455 2.99 -9.00 -14.54
C ILE A 455 4.40 -8.48 -14.78
N SER A 456 5.40 -9.36 -14.75
CA SER A 456 6.80 -9.02 -15.00
C SER A 456 7.04 -8.48 -16.41
N SER A 457 6.32 -8.99 -17.43
CA SER A 457 6.35 -8.45 -18.79
C SER A 457 5.87 -6.99 -18.84
N ILE A 458 4.74 -6.68 -18.19
CA ILE A 458 4.17 -5.32 -18.16
C ILE A 458 5.04 -4.39 -17.30
N GLN A 459 5.48 -4.84 -16.12
CA GLN A 459 6.41 -4.09 -15.26
C GLN A 459 7.71 -3.76 -16.00
N SER A 460 8.27 -4.72 -16.76
CA SER A 460 9.50 -4.51 -17.54
C SER A 460 9.31 -3.48 -18.66
N GLN A 461 8.18 -3.54 -19.38
CA GLN A 461 7.84 -2.52 -20.38
C GLN A 461 7.71 -1.13 -19.75
N PHE A 462 7.13 -1.06 -18.54
CA PHE A 462 7.02 0.19 -17.82
C PHE A 462 8.39 0.72 -17.34
N VAL A 463 9.27 -0.16 -16.86
CA VAL A 463 10.66 0.19 -16.51
C VAL A 463 11.42 0.69 -17.73
N GLU A 464 11.30 0.04 -18.88
CA GLU A 464 11.93 0.46 -20.14
C GLU A 464 11.46 1.85 -20.57
N MET A 465 10.15 2.10 -20.49
CA MET A 465 9.57 3.41 -20.76
C MET A 465 10.08 4.48 -19.76
N MET A 466 10.16 4.16 -18.48
CA MET A 466 10.62 5.09 -17.46
C MET A 466 12.11 5.43 -17.58
N ARG A 467 12.92 4.53 -18.14
CA ARG A 467 14.36 4.79 -18.41
C ARG A 467 14.59 5.86 -19.47
N THR A 468 13.63 6.11 -20.36
CA THR A 468 13.73 7.18 -21.36
C THR A 468 13.24 8.53 -20.85
N CYS A 469 12.62 8.57 -19.67
CA CYS A 469 12.17 9.80 -19.03
C CYS A 469 13.26 10.41 -18.14
N ASP A 470 13.46 11.72 -18.25
CA ASP A 470 14.26 12.47 -17.29
C ASP A 470 13.53 12.60 -15.95
N ILE A 471 14.28 12.52 -14.85
CA ILE A 471 13.71 12.78 -13.52
C ILE A 471 13.46 14.28 -13.38
N PRO A 472 12.21 14.70 -13.09
CA PRO A 472 11.87 16.09 -12.93
C PRO A 472 12.70 16.75 -11.82
N LYS A 473 13.25 17.93 -12.11
CA LYS A 473 13.85 18.78 -11.08
C LYS A 473 12.72 19.41 -10.27
N VAL A 474 12.61 19.02 -9.01
CA VAL A 474 11.56 19.48 -8.11
C VAL A 474 12.17 20.19 -6.92
N SER A 475 11.56 21.30 -6.50
CA SER A 475 11.97 22.06 -5.32
C SER A 475 10.83 22.93 -4.82
N LYS A 476 11.00 23.61 -3.68
CA LYS A 476 10.04 24.61 -3.18
C LYS A 476 9.81 25.77 -4.17
N ALA A 477 10.84 26.16 -4.92
CA ALA A 477 10.75 27.22 -5.93
C ALA A 477 10.16 26.74 -7.28
N CYS A 478 10.19 25.44 -7.53
CA CYS A 478 9.66 24.81 -8.75
C CYS A 478 8.85 23.57 -8.36
N PRO A 479 7.64 23.75 -7.79
CA PRO A 479 6.80 22.63 -7.39
C PRO A 479 6.11 22.01 -8.61
N VAL A 480 5.89 20.70 -8.54
CA VAL A 480 5.23 19.91 -9.58
C VAL A 480 3.78 19.68 -9.22
N SER A 481 2.84 19.91 -10.14
CA SER A 481 1.42 19.59 -9.93
C SER A 481 1.23 18.08 -9.81
N SER A 482 0.46 17.61 -8.83
CA SER A 482 0.18 16.18 -8.64
C SER A 482 -0.51 15.53 -9.84
N CYS A 483 -1.20 16.30 -10.70
CA CYS A 483 -1.90 15.81 -11.90
C CYS A 483 -1.03 15.82 -13.17
N SER A 484 0.28 15.99 -13.06
CA SER A 484 1.23 16.11 -14.19
C SER A 484 1.96 14.80 -14.54
N LYS A 485 2.63 14.77 -15.71
CA LYS A 485 3.51 13.65 -16.10
C LYS A 485 4.73 13.57 -15.18
N GLU A 486 5.23 14.72 -14.75
CA GLU A 486 6.36 14.86 -13.84
C GLU A 486 6.04 14.24 -12.47
N ALA A 487 4.84 14.49 -11.95
CA ALA A 487 4.38 13.87 -10.70
C ALA A 487 4.33 12.34 -10.80
N LEU A 488 3.86 11.81 -11.92
CA LEU A 488 3.87 10.38 -12.19
C LEU A 488 5.30 9.83 -12.18
N ILE A 489 6.23 10.50 -12.86
CA ILE A 489 7.64 10.09 -12.90
C ILE A 489 8.25 10.08 -11.49
N LEU A 490 8.00 11.11 -10.69
CA LEU A 490 8.48 11.21 -9.31
C LEU A 490 7.93 10.08 -8.43
N CYS A 491 6.65 9.70 -8.56
CA CYS A 491 6.07 8.61 -7.77
C CYS A 491 6.64 7.24 -8.15
N LEU A 492 6.96 7.03 -9.42
CA LEU A 492 7.29 5.69 -9.94
C LEU A 492 8.79 5.43 -10.07
N ALA A 493 9.63 6.45 -9.94
CA ALA A 493 11.08 6.32 -10.05
C ALA A 493 11.67 5.30 -9.05
N HIS A 494 11.14 5.24 -7.82
CA HIS A 494 11.60 4.25 -6.84
C HIS A 494 11.15 2.82 -7.16
N GLU A 495 9.87 2.63 -7.50
CA GLU A 495 9.33 1.30 -7.79
C GLU A 495 9.99 0.69 -9.05
N THR A 496 10.19 1.51 -10.09
CA THR A 496 10.88 1.08 -11.32
C THR A 496 12.34 0.71 -11.08
N PHE A 497 13.03 1.47 -10.22
CA PHE A 497 14.38 1.12 -9.78
C PHE A 497 14.41 -0.20 -9.02
N THR A 498 13.47 -0.43 -8.11
CA THR A 498 13.39 -1.67 -7.32
C THR A 498 13.18 -2.89 -8.22
N VAL A 499 12.21 -2.85 -9.14
CA VAL A 499 11.98 -3.94 -10.11
C VAL A 499 13.23 -4.20 -10.96
N SER A 500 13.96 -3.15 -11.36
CA SER A 500 15.18 -3.33 -12.15
C SER A 500 16.34 -3.98 -11.39
N GLN A 501 16.40 -3.81 -10.06
CA GLN A 501 17.45 -4.37 -9.20
C GLN A 501 17.20 -5.84 -8.86
N GLU A 502 15.94 -6.30 -8.82
CA GLU A 502 15.63 -7.73 -8.63
C GLU A 502 16.11 -8.60 -9.80
N CYS A 503 16.36 -8.01 -10.97
CA CYS A 503 16.94 -8.69 -12.13
C CYS A 503 18.48 -8.79 -12.10
N ASP A 504 19.17 -7.99 -11.30
CA ASP A 504 20.64 -8.01 -11.17
C ASP A 504 21.03 -8.65 -9.83
N GLU A 505 21.43 -9.93 -9.86
CA GLU A 505 21.86 -10.65 -8.66
C GLU A 505 23.04 -9.96 -7.97
N SER A 506 22.89 -9.79 -6.65
CA SER A 506 23.70 -8.99 -5.73
C SER A 506 25.09 -9.57 -5.42
N ASN A 507 25.74 -10.26 -6.36
CA ASN A 507 26.90 -11.11 -6.08
C ASN A 507 28.27 -10.40 -6.00
N ASN A 508 28.33 -9.06 -6.13
CA ASN A 508 29.61 -8.32 -6.14
C ASN A 508 29.79 -7.24 -5.06
N LEU A 509 28.74 -6.81 -4.35
CA LEU A 509 28.90 -5.76 -3.31
C LEU A 509 29.64 -6.25 -2.05
N GLU A 510 29.52 -7.54 -1.73
CA GLU A 510 30.08 -8.15 -0.52
C GLU A 510 31.62 -8.29 -0.56
N LYS A 511 32.25 -7.97 -1.70
CA LYS A 511 33.71 -7.96 -1.86
C LYS A 511 34.34 -6.62 -1.45
N GLY A 512 33.53 -5.60 -1.19
CA GLY A 512 33.97 -4.27 -0.75
C GLY A 512 34.18 -4.16 0.78
N PRO A 513 34.74 -3.04 1.28
CA PRO A 513 34.90 -2.80 2.70
C PRO A 513 33.53 -2.66 3.41
N SER A 514 33.44 -3.20 4.62
CA SER A 514 32.25 -3.09 5.50
C SER A 514 32.51 -2.17 6.68
N VAL A 515 31.47 -1.49 7.17
CA VAL A 515 31.46 -0.81 8.47
C VAL A 515 30.62 -1.63 9.44
N THR A 516 31.12 -1.88 10.65
CA THR A 516 30.33 -2.51 11.72
C THR A 516 29.72 -1.42 12.60
N VAL A 517 28.40 -1.46 12.79
CA VAL A 517 27.67 -0.54 13.66
C VAL A 517 27.04 -1.33 14.81
N GLU A 518 27.19 -0.81 16.02
CA GLU A 518 26.59 -1.39 17.23
C GLU A 518 25.20 -0.78 17.46
N ILE A 519 24.17 -1.60 17.35
CA ILE A 519 22.76 -1.16 17.45
C ILE A 519 22.18 -1.62 18.77
N ASP A 520 21.66 -0.68 19.57
CA ASP A 520 20.91 -1.03 20.78
C ASP A 520 19.51 -1.57 20.44
N GLY A 521 19.38 -2.89 20.49
CA GLY A 521 18.16 -3.65 20.28
C GLY A 521 17.27 -3.76 21.52
N THR A 522 17.62 -3.12 22.64
CA THR A 522 16.73 -2.98 23.79
C THR A 522 15.86 -1.73 23.64
N ASN A 523 14.54 -1.91 23.75
CA ASN A 523 13.55 -0.87 23.53
C ASN A 523 12.29 -1.14 24.36
N PRO A 524 12.19 -0.62 25.60
CA PRO A 524 11.05 -0.85 26.49
C PRO A 524 9.80 -0.04 26.12
N GLY A 525 9.91 0.91 25.19
CA GLY A 525 8.80 1.77 24.75
C GLY A 525 8.18 1.32 23.43
N ASN A 526 7.62 2.28 22.69
CA ASN A 526 7.15 2.11 21.31
C ASN A 526 8.33 1.92 20.33
N ASP A 527 8.07 1.47 19.10
CA ASP A 527 9.07 1.27 18.03
C ASP A 527 10.09 2.42 17.95
N ALA A 528 11.39 2.15 17.94
CA ALA A 528 12.42 3.18 18.00
C ALA A 528 13.39 3.11 16.82
N TRP A 529 13.82 4.28 16.31
CA TRP A 529 14.80 4.36 15.23
C TRP A 529 16.21 4.49 15.81
N ARG A 530 17.09 3.55 15.50
CA ARG A 530 18.50 3.58 15.85
C ARG A 530 19.32 4.11 14.68
N SER A 531 19.98 5.24 14.89
CA SER A 531 20.88 5.87 13.92
C SER A 531 22.12 5.01 13.69
N THR A 532 22.47 4.76 12.42
CA THR A 532 23.69 4.02 12.06
C THR A 532 24.89 4.95 11.81
N GLY A 533 24.64 6.24 11.59
CA GLY A 533 25.64 7.19 11.10
C GLY A 533 26.08 6.97 9.64
N LEU A 534 25.35 6.13 8.91
CA LEU A 534 25.62 5.80 7.52
C LEU A 534 24.55 6.40 6.59
N TYR A 535 24.96 6.68 5.36
CA TYR A 535 24.18 7.22 4.28
C TYR A 535 24.27 6.31 3.06
N LEU A 536 23.12 5.96 2.49
CA LEU A 536 23.04 5.30 1.19
C LEU A 536 22.89 6.35 0.10
N ALA A 537 23.85 6.41 -0.82
CA ALA A 537 23.77 7.31 -1.97
C ALA A 537 22.59 6.96 -2.89
N PRO A 538 22.05 7.94 -3.65
CA PRO A 538 20.93 7.71 -4.56
C PRO A 538 21.24 6.63 -5.61
N ARG A 539 20.25 5.79 -5.92
CA ARG A 539 20.34 4.69 -6.90
C ARG A 539 21.44 3.67 -6.56
N LYS A 540 21.72 3.47 -5.28
CA LYS A 540 22.63 2.44 -4.77
C LYS A 540 21.88 1.42 -3.94
N THR A 541 22.60 0.34 -3.65
CA THR A 541 22.16 -0.77 -2.79
C THR A 541 23.15 -0.90 -1.64
N ALA A 542 22.63 -1.13 -0.44
CA ALA A 542 23.41 -1.56 0.71
C ALA A 542 23.04 -2.99 1.10
N VAL A 543 24.02 -3.73 1.62
CA VAL A 543 23.78 -5.05 2.23
C VAL A 543 24.06 -4.90 3.73
N LEU A 544 23.09 -5.30 4.55
CA LEU A 544 23.21 -5.33 6.00
C LEU A 544 23.22 -6.78 6.47
N GLU A 545 24.30 -7.17 7.14
CA GLU A 545 24.50 -8.50 7.68
C GLU A 545 24.27 -8.48 9.20
N PHE A 546 23.21 -9.17 9.61
CA PHE A 546 22.75 -9.31 10.98
C PHE A 546 23.17 -10.65 11.58
N PRO A 547 23.38 -10.72 12.90
CA PRO A 547 23.52 -11.98 13.62
C PRO A 547 22.28 -12.88 13.41
N ALA A 548 22.49 -14.20 13.31
CA ALA A 548 21.38 -15.15 13.14
C ALA A 548 20.33 -15.06 14.27
N SER A 549 20.74 -14.68 15.48
CA SER A 549 19.89 -14.57 16.66
C SER A 549 18.81 -13.48 16.56
N VAL A 550 18.97 -12.48 15.69
CA VAL A 550 18.05 -11.34 15.58
C VAL A 550 17.17 -11.38 14.33
N VAL A 551 17.38 -12.38 13.48
CA VAL A 551 16.56 -12.62 12.29
C VAL A 551 15.13 -12.95 12.71
N GLN A 552 14.14 -12.37 12.04
CA GLN A 552 12.70 -12.52 12.33
C GLN A 552 12.29 -12.05 13.74
N GLN A 553 13.12 -11.27 14.44
CA GLN A 553 12.78 -10.66 15.74
C GLN A 553 12.04 -9.30 15.60
N GLY A 554 11.54 -8.98 14.40
CA GLY A 554 10.78 -7.75 14.14
C GLY A 554 11.61 -6.50 13.89
N LEU A 555 12.92 -6.63 13.65
CA LEU A 555 13.78 -5.53 13.22
C LEU A 555 13.50 -5.14 11.76
N LYS A 556 13.68 -3.85 11.44
CA LYS A 556 13.61 -3.35 10.06
C LYS A 556 14.78 -2.45 9.74
N VAL A 557 15.18 -2.45 8.47
CA VAL A 557 16.09 -1.46 7.90
C VAL A 557 15.27 -0.34 7.27
N GLN A 558 15.62 0.90 7.51
CA GLN A 558 15.04 2.06 6.81
C GLN A 558 16.12 2.89 6.13
N VAL A 559 15.84 3.32 4.90
CA VAL A 559 16.59 4.35 4.17
C VAL A 559 15.75 5.62 4.08
N GLY A 560 16.33 6.76 4.43
CA GLY A 560 15.65 8.07 4.45
C GLY A 560 15.18 8.43 5.85
N CYS A 561 15.27 9.72 6.20
CA CYS A 561 14.91 10.23 7.52
C CYS A 561 13.47 10.74 7.59
N GLN A 562 12.83 11.00 6.44
CA GLN A 562 11.45 11.46 6.36
C GLN A 562 10.47 10.40 6.89
N ALA A 563 9.25 10.82 7.22
CA ALA A 563 8.16 9.91 7.56
C ALA A 563 6.89 10.16 6.72
N ASP A 564 6.74 11.37 6.18
CA ASP A 564 5.52 11.81 5.51
C ASP A 564 5.38 11.24 4.09
N ASP A 565 4.19 10.69 3.83
CA ASP A 565 3.67 10.39 2.50
C ASP A 565 2.90 11.60 1.97
N LEU A 566 3.45 12.24 0.94
CA LEU A 566 2.84 13.43 0.32
C LEU A 566 1.89 13.08 -0.83
N SER A 567 1.50 11.82 -1.05
CA SER A 567 0.74 11.37 -2.23
C SER A 567 -0.64 12.03 -2.39
N SER A 568 -1.18 12.62 -1.32
CA SER A 568 -2.43 13.39 -1.29
C SER A 568 -2.25 14.89 -1.54
N ALA A 569 -1.02 15.40 -1.55
CA ALA A 569 -0.76 16.82 -1.76
C ALA A 569 -1.08 17.25 -3.19
N GLU A 570 -1.61 18.46 -3.35
CA GLU A 570 -1.92 19.02 -4.67
C GLU A 570 -0.67 19.28 -5.52
N LYS A 571 0.44 19.61 -4.85
CA LYS A 571 1.73 19.91 -5.46
C LYS A 571 2.86 19.26 -4.67
N TYR A 572 3.94 18.94 -5.37
CA TYR A 572 5.11 18.27 -4.85
C TYR A 572 6.34 19.17 -4.96
N CYS A 573 7.03 19.40 -3.84
CA CYS A 573 8.33 20.07 -3.73
C CYS A 573 9.49 19.06 -3.61
N ARG A 574 9.16 17.78 -3.41
CA ARG A 574 10.03 16.60 -3.51
C ARG A 574 9.21 15.42 -4.00
N ALA A 575 9.85 14.29 -4.31
CA ALA A 575 9.09 13.06 -4.58
C ALA A 575 8.19 12.70 -3.36
N PRO A 576 6.96 12.19 -3.56
CA PRO A 576 6.01 12.05 -2.46
C PRO A 576 6.42 11.08 -1.36
N VAL A 577 7.02 9.95 -1.76
CA VAL A 577 7.58 8.95 -0.85
C VAL A 577 9.06 8.77 -1.17
N VAL A 578 9.91 9.12 -0.21
CA VAL A 578 11.38 9.07 -0.33
C VAL A 578 12.04 8.06 0.61
N VAL A 579 11.23 7.28 1.32
CA VAL A 579 11.66 6.34 2.35
C VAL A 579 11.49 4.91 1.86
N ARG A 580 12.46 4.05 2.18
CA ARG A 580 12.35 2.60 1.96
C ARG A 580 12.48 1.86 3.29
N LYS A 581 11.58 0.92 3.57
CA LYS A 581 11.65 0.02 4.72
C LYS A 581 11.73 -1.43 4.25
N CYS A 582 12.58 -2.24 4.89
CA CYS A 582 12.73 -3.67 4.63
C CYS A 582 12.79 -4.43 5.96
N HIS A 583 12.10 -5.56 6.08
CA HIS A 583 12.20 -6.44 7.25
C HIS A 583 13.54 -7.16 7.30
N VAL A 584 13.98 -7.48 8.52
CA VAL A 584 15.11 -8.37 8.78
C VAL A 584 14.59 -9.81 8.92
N ASP A 585 14.25 -10.42 7.80
CA ASP A 585 13.70 -11.78 7.69
C ASP A 585 14.75 -12.87 7.39
N ARG A 586 15.97 -12.43 7.07
CA ARG A 586 17.17 -13.23 6.82
C ARG A 586 18.41 -12.49 7.32
N GLN A 587 19.52 -13.21 7.49
CA GLN A 587 20.77 -12.63 8.00
C GLN A 587 21.31 -11.50 7.12
N LYS A 588 21.19 -11.62 5.79
CA LYS A 588 21.67 -10.63 4.83
C LYS A 588 20.50 -9.92 4.17
N VAL A 589 20.29 -8.66 4.52
CA VAL A 589 19.22 -7.83 3.98
C VAL A 589 19.81 -6.86 2.96
N SER A 590 19.41 -7.01 1.70
CA SER A 590 19.73 -6.06 0.63
C SER A 590 18.66 -4.97 0.59
N VAL A 591 19.08 -3.70 0.61
CA VAL A 591 18.19 -2.54 0.53
C VAL A 591 18.66 -1.58 -0.55
N SER A 592 17.78 -1.34 -1.53
CA SER A 592 18.02 -0.43 -2.65
C SER A 592 17.12 0.79 -2.50
N CYS A 593 17.67 1.99 -2.72
CA CYS A 593 16.87 3.22 -2.69
C CYS A 593 17.23 4.16 -3.83
N PHE A 594 16.25 4.50 -4.66
CA PHE A 594 16.43 5.46 -5.75
C PHE A 594 16.83 6.85 -5.25
N TRP A 595 16.23 7.32 -4.15
CA TRP A 595 16.45 8.66 -3.60
C TRP A 595 17.67 8.74 -2.67
N GLY A 596 18.16 7.60 -2.19
CA GLY A 596 19.17 7.55 -1.12
C GLY A 596 18.60 8.00 0.23
N GLY A 597 19.45 8.14 1.23
CA GLY A 597 19.05 8.59 2.56
C GLY A 597 19.91 8.02 3.69
N LEU A 598 19.74 8.58 4.89
CA LEU A 598 20.33 8.02 6.11
C LEU A 598 19.80 6.61 6.36
N LEU A 599 20.66 5.74 6.88
CA LEU A 599 20.33 4.37 7.23
C LEU A 599 19.95 4.27 8.71
N TYR A 600 18.83 3.62 8.99
CA TYR A 600 18.31 3.37 10.33
C TYR A 600 17.99 1.90 10.53
N ILE A 601 18.15 1.43 11.77
CA ILE A 601 17.54 0.18 12.23
C ILE A 601 16.36 0.52 13.12
N ILE A 602 15.15 0.09 12.71
CA ILE A 602 13.96 0.21 13.53
C ILE A 602 13.88 -1.01 14.44
N VAL A 603 13.85 -0.74 15.75
CA VAL A 603 13.71 -1.74 16.80
C VAL A 603 12.27 -1.71 17.30
N LYS A 604 11.58 -2.85 17.26
CA LYS A 604 10.18 -2.95 17.65
C LYS A 604 9.99 -2.62 19.14
N ALA A 605 8.78 -2.18 19.48
CA ALA A 605 8.34 -2.01 20.86
C ALA A 605 8.59 -3.25 21.72
N ASN A 606 8.98 -3.04 22.98
CA ASN A 606 9.28 -4.07 23.99
C ASN A 606 10.41 -5.05 23.62
N SER A 607 11.30 -4.68 22.71
CA SER A 607 12.44 -5.51 22.33
C SER A 607 13.50 -5.54 23.44
N ASN A 608 14.17 -6.69 23.62
CA ASN A 608 15.26 -6.86 24.59
C ASN A 608 16.41 -7.69 23.99
N LEU A 609 16.86 -7.28 22.80
CA LEU A 609 17.88 -8.00 22.04
C LEU A 609 19.32 -7.62 22.44
N GLY A 610 19.49 -6.62 23.32
CA GLY A 610 20.79 -6.11 23.72
C GLY A 610 21.50 -5.41 22.56
N ILE A 611 22.83 -5.33 22.62
CA ILE A 611 23.64 -4.73 21.57
C ILE A 611 23.80 -5.70 20.40
N ILE A 612 23.49 -5.24 19.19
CA ILE A 612 23.49 -6.02 17.95
C ILE A 612 24.58 -5.46 17.02
N PRO A 613 25.66 -6.21 16.74
CA PRO A 613 26.65 -5.81 15.76
C PRO A 613 26.11 -6.07 14.34
N VAL A 614 25.92 -5.01 13.55
CA VAL A 614 25.44 -5.10 12.17
C VAL A 614 26.57 -4.67 11.24
N LYS A 615 26.94 -5.52 10.27
CA LYS A 615 27.91 -5.14 9.23
C LYS A 615 27.16 -4.56 8.04
N VAL A 616 27.62 -3.41 7.55
CA VAL A 616 27.00 -2.69 6.45
C VAL A 616 28.00 -2.54 5.30
N TYR A 617 27.58 -2.96 4.11
CA TYR A 617 28.35 -2.87 2.86
C TYR A 617 27.65 -1.87 1.91
N GLY A 618 28.42 -1.05 1.19
CA GLY A 618 27.87 -0.15 0.15
C GLY A 618 27.27 1.16 0.66
N ALA A 619 27.56 1.57 1.90
CA ALA A 619 27.13 2.83 2.50
C ALA A 619 28.32 3.71 2.91
N GLU A 620 28.09 5.02 2.99
CA GLU A 620 29.09 6.04 3.29
C GLU A 620 28.82 6.70 4.65
N PRO A 621 29.82 7.23 5.37
CA PRO A 621 29.58 7.94 6.63
C PRO A 621 28.84 9.28 6.41
N ALA A 622 27.91 9.59 7.30
CA ALA A 622 27.20 10.87 7.36
C ALA A 622 27.74 11.79 8.47
N PRO A 623 27.57 13.12 8.40
CA PRO A 623 27.90 13.99 9.52
C PRO A 623 27.06 13.66 10.76
N VAL A 624 27.70 13.13 11.80
CA VAL A 624 27.05 12.80 13.06
C VAL A 624 27.86 13.30 14.24
N TYR A 625 27.24 14.07 15.12
CA TYR A 625 27.81 14.46 16.41
C TYR A 625 27.01 13.79 17.53
N ILE A 626 27.67 12.97 18.35
CA ILE A 626 27.09 12.35 19.53
C ILE A 626 27.74 12.99 20.75
N LYS A 627 26.94 13.67 21.57
CA LYS A 627 27.41 14.35 22.78
C LYS A 627 28.21 13.40 23.68
N GLY A 628 29.39 13.84 24.13
CA GLY A 628 30.29 13.05 24.98
C GLY A 628 30.98 11.87 24.29
N LYS A 629 30.73 11.60 22.99
CA LYS A 629 31.40 10.53 22.23
C LYS A 629 32.18 11.06 21.03
N THR A 630 31.63 12.00 20.28
CA THR A 630 32.31 12.59 19.11
C THR A 630 33.39 13.57 19.59
N ASN A 631 34.61 13.41 19.09
CA ASN A 631 35.70 14.33 19.40
C ASN A 631 35.52 15.68 18.66
N LEU A 632 35.67 16.79 19.39
CA LEU A 632 35.44 18.14 18.86
C LEU A 632 36.42 18.52 17.74
N ASP A 633 37.71 18.17 17.85
CA ASP A 633 38.68 18.47 16.80
C ASP A 633 38.34 17.73 15.50
N SER A 634 37.98 16.45 15.61
CA SER A 634 37.49 15.68 14.46
C SER A 634 36.21 16.27 13.87
N TRP A 635 35.30 16.76 14.72
CA TRP A 635 34.09 17.44 14.25
C TRP A 635 34.42 18.68 13.42
N LEU A 636 35.27 19.55 13.94
CA LEU A 636 35.66 20.81 13.30
C LEU A 636 36.44 20.60 12.01
N GLN A 637 37.31 19.59 11.97
CA GLN A 637 38.21 19.34 10.85
C GLN A 637 37.58 18.52 9.72
N SER A 638 36.75 17.52 10.02
CA SER A 638 36.32 16.54 9.00
C SER A 638 34.85 16.13 9.08
N VAL A 639 34.31 15.76 10.26
CA VAL A 639 32.99 15.09 10.34
C VAL A 639 31.86 15.97 9.82
N ARG A 640 31.85 17.28 10.17
CA ARG A 640 30.82 18.22 9.71
C ARG A 640 30.85 18.51 8.20
N TYR A 641 31.91 18.10 7.51
CA TYR A 641 32.11 18.28 6.08
C TYR A 641 31.91 17.00 5.26
N LEU A 642 31.49 15.90 5.90
CA LEU A 642 31.12 14.69 5.17
C LEU A 642 30.00 14.98 4.14
N PRO A 643 30.02 14.30 2.97
CA PRO A 643 29.24 14.74 1.80
C PRO A 643 27.74 14.41 1.88
N ALA A 644 27.30 13.59 2.83
CA ALA A 644 25.89 13.23 2.96
C ALA A 644 25.01 14.50 3.14
N PRO A 645 23.82 14.57 2.52
CA PRO A 645 22.97 15.77 2.55
C PRO A 645 22.28 16.01 3.89
N TRP A 646 22.23 15.00 4.75
CA TRP A 646 21.60 15.03 6.07
C TRP A 646 22.63 14.75 7.15
N ALA A 647 22.47 15.43 8.29
CA ALA A 647 23.31 15.29 9.47
C ALA A 647 22.46 14.99 10.71
N GLU A 648 23.06 14.35 11.72
CA GLU A 648 22.42 14.09 13.01
C GLU A 648 23.23 14.67 14.17
N LEU A 649 22.55 15.39 15.07
CA LEU A 649 23.08 15.80 16.37
C LEU A 649 22.33 15.01 17.45
N ILE A 650 23.05 14.24 18.25
CA ILE A 650 22.49 13.21 19.13
C ILE A 650 22.90 13.49 20.58
N THR A 651 21.90 13.53 21.46
CA THR A 651 22.08 13.48 22.92
C THR A 651 21.12 12.45 23.54
N GLU A 652 21.07 12.34 24.87
CA GLU A 652 20.36 11.27 25.59
C GLU A 652 18.87 11.18 25.22
N ASN A 653 18.17 12.32 25.18
CA ASN A 653 16.72 12.37 25.03
C ASN A 653 16.22 12.91 23.69
N ILE A 654 17.11 13.43 22.83
CA ILE A 654 16.72 14.04 21.56
C ILE A 654 17.76 13.83 20.46
N ILE A 655 17.25 13.63 19.24
CA ILE A 655 18.01 13.54 17.99
C ILE A 655 17.51 14.60 17.02
N LEU A 656 18.40 15.45 16.53
CA LEU A 656 18.09 16.48 15.54
C LEU A 656 18.61 16.02 14.18
N THR A 657 17.70 15.79 13.24
CA THR A 657 18.03 15.43 11.85
C THR A 657 17.77 16.63 10.96
N VAL A 658 18.85 17.23 10.45
CA VAL A 658 18.81 18.50 9.70
C VAL A 658 19.65 18.41 8.43
N PRO A 659 19.47 19.30 7.45
CA PRO A 659 20.38 19.35 6.31
C PRO A 659 21.81 19.60 6.79
N SER A 660 22.78 18.93 6.19
CA SER A 660 24.20 19.08 6.56
C SER A 660 24.68 20.53 6.46
N ASP A 661 24.13 21.30 5.52
CA ASP A 661 24.41 22.73 5.37
C ASP A 661 24.11 23.54 6.64
N ALA A 662 23.10 23.14 7.43
CA ALA A 662 22.74 23.83 8.67
C ALA A 662 23.78 23.64 9.79
N ILE A 663 24.57 22.56 9.76
CA ILE A 663 25.55 22.25 10.81
C ILE A 663 27.00 22.51 10.41
N ARG A 664 27.29 22.83 9.15
CA ARG A 664 28.67 23.05 8.67
C ARG A 664 29.37 24.20 9.39
N SER A 665 28.63 25.22 9.82
CA SER A 665 29.14 26.35 10.60
C SER A 665 29.08 26.12 12.12
N LEU A 666 28.53 25.00 12.59
CA LEU A 666 28.39 24.72 14.02
C LEU A 666 29.75 24.37 14.62
N SER A 667 30.32 25.30 15.39
CA SER A 667 31.62 25.15 16.04
C SER A 667 31.54 24.55 17.44
N ASP A 668 30.42 24.73 18.14
CA ASP A 668 30.20 24.23 19.51
C ASP A 668 28.89 23.43 19.62
N PRO A 669 28.86 22.20 19.09
CA PRO A 669 27.71 21.31 19.25
C PRO A 669 27.47 20.87 20.69
N GLU A 670 28.50 20.88 21.56
CA GLU A 670 28.40 20.47 22.96
C GLU A 670 27.50 21.42 23.77
N ALA A 671 27.70 22.73 23.60
CA ALA A 671 26.88 23.76 24.26
C ALA A 671 25.43 23.71 23.78
N LEU A 672 25.21 23.56 22.48
CA LEU A 672 23.88 23.41 21.88
C LEU A 672 23.15 22.19 22.47
N LEU A 673 23.77 21.01 22.42
CA LEU A 673 23.15 19.79 22.92
C LEU A 673 22.97 19.79 24.44
N SER A 674 23.81 20.53 25.17
CA SER A 674 23.61 20.75 26.62
C SER A 674 22.39 21.62 26.93
N LEU A 675 22.04 22.58 26.06
CA LEU A 675 20.78 23.31 26.21
C LEU A 675 19.59 22.38 25.92
N TRP A 676 19.67 21.57 24.87
CA TRP A 676 18.65 20.57 24.56
C TRP A 676 18.44 19.55 25.68
N ASP A 677 19.50 19.07 26.35
CA ASP A 677 19.35 18.19 27.52
C ASP A 677 18.52 18.85 28.63
N LYS A 678 18.78 20.14 28.92
CA LYS A 678 18.01 20.90 29.92
C LYS A 678 16.55 21.06 29.51
N ILE A 679 16.30 21.34 28.23
CA ILE A 679 14.95 21.42 27.68
C ILE A 679 14.24 20.08 27.87
N MET A 680 14.86 18.96 27.44
CA MET A 680 14.22 17.65 27.52
C MET A 680 13.97 17.19 28.96
N VAL A 681 14.88 17.50 29.89
CA VAL A 681 14.63 17.28 31.33
C VAL A 681 13.39 18.08 31.77
N SER A 682 13.30 19.37 31.40
CA SER A 682 12.13 20.19 31.70
C SER A 682 10.83 19.64 31.08
N ILE A 683 10.89 19.05 29.89
CA ILE A 683 9.72 18.36 29.28
C ILE A 683 9.27 17.20 30.17
N THR A 684 10.20 16.31 30.56
CA THR A 684 9.89 15.15 31.42
C THR A 684 9.40 15.55 32.81
N GLU A 685 9.95 16.63 33.36
CA GLU A 685 9.57 17.14 34.68
C GLU A 685 8.13 17.64 34.70
N LEU A 686 7.71 18.41 33.69
CA LEU A 686 6.31 18.84 33.60
C LEU A 686 5.38 17.65 33.34
N ALA A 687 5.78 16.73 32.46
CA ALA A 687 5.00 15.52 32.18
C ALA A 687 4.97 14.51 33.35
N ALA A 688 5.75 14.75 34.41
CA ALA A 688 5.90 13.87 35.58
C ALA A 688 6.30 12.42 35.20
N ILE A 689 7.19 12.27 34.21
CA ILE A 689 7.73 10.99 33.74
C ILE A 689 9.22 10.85 34.11
N PRO A 690 9.84 9.66 33.97
CA PRO A 690 11.27 9.50 34.18
C PRO A 690 12.11 10.46 33.33
N LYS A 691 13.23 10.95 33.88
CA LYS A 691 14.12 11.94 33.23
C LYS A 691 14.68 11.48 31.89
N THR A 692 14.89 10.17 31.74
CA THR A 692 15.37 9.58 30.49
C THR A 692 14.18 8.94 29.78
N PHE A 693 13.95 9.33 28.53
CA PHE A 693 12.90 8.73 27.72
C PHE A 693 13.24 7.27 27.35
N PRO A 694 12.25 6.39 27.17
CA PRO A 694 12.47 5.02 26.68
C PRO A 694 13.18 4.95 25.31
N ARG A 695 13.02 6.02 24.51
CA ARG A 695 13.72 6.27 23.26
C ARG A 695 13.92 7.79 23.15
N PRO A 696 15.02 8.29 22.55
CA PRO A 696 15.16 9.71 22.26
C PRO A 696 14.02 10.17 21.35
N GLU A 697 13.47 11.36 21.61
CA GLU A 697 12.61 12.07 20.67
C GLU A 697 13.42 12.47 19.43
N ARG A 698 12.75 12.74 18.31
CA ARG A 698 13.45 12.99 17.03
C ARG A 698 12.80 14.11 16.25
N PHE A 699 13.60 15.08 15.81
CA PHE A 699 13.21 16.05 14.80
C PHE A 699 13.77 15.66 13.43
N VAL A 700 12.99 15.90 12.38
CA VAL A 700 13.41 15.78 10.99
C VAL A 700 12.93 17.01 10.24
N ALA A 701 13.88 17.78 9.71
CA ALA A 701 13.58 18.86 8.78
C ALA A 701 13.30 18.31 7.38
N ASP A 702 12.35 18.87 6.65
CA ASP A 702 12.01 18.48 5.29
C ASP A 702 11.58 19.69 4.44
N VAL A 703 11.74 19.61 3.12
CA VAL A 703 11.34 20.68 2.19
C VAL A 703 9.82 20.82 2.07
N GLN A 704 9.11 19.74 2.39
CA GLN A 704 7.66 19.67 2.39
C GLN A 704 7.21 18.58 3.36
N ILE A 705 6.29 18.96 4.25
CA ILE A 705 5.61 18.07 5.20
C ILE A 705 4.12 17.97 4.85
N SER A 706 3.45 17.00 5.45
CA SER A 706 2.07 16.61 5.18
C SER A 706 1.04 17.57 5.76
N ALA A 707 1.36 18.25 6.86
CA ALA A 707 0.47 19.19 7.53
C ALA A 707 1.24 20.32 8.22
N GLY A 708 0.64 21.51 8.25
CA GLY A 708 1.11 22.64 9.06
C GLY A 708 2.51 23.17 8.71
N TRP A 709 3.09 23.87 9.68
CA TRP A 709 4.48 24.32 9.66
C TRP A 709 5.43 23.32 10.35
N MET A 710 4.89 22.65 11.36
CA MET A 710 5.50 21.54 12.07
C MET A 710 4.35 20.61 12.50
N HIS A 711 4.64 19.33 12.72
CA HIS A 711 3.69 18.45 13.38
C HIS A 711 4.37 17.38 14.22
N ALA A 712 3.73 17.05 15.34
CA ALA A 712 4.15 16.04 16.28
C ALA A 712 4.13 14.62 15.69
N GLY A 713 4.79 13.71 16.41
CA GLY A 713 4.98 12.34 15.98
C GLY A 713 6.37 11.82 16.33
N TYR A 714 6.72 10.69 15.71
CA TYR A 714 8.07 10.14 15.77
C TYR A 714 8.51 9.71 14.36
N PRO A 715 9.27 10.56 13.65
CA PRO A 715 9.79 11.87 14.08
C PRO A 715 8.74 12.98 14.16
N ILE A 716 9.08 14.05 14.87
CA ILE A 716 8.49 15.39 14.71
C ILE A 716 9.03 15.96 13.39
N MET A 717 8.13 16.33 12.48
CA MET A 717 8.48 16.83 11.16
C MET A 717 8.38 18.36 11.13
N CYS A 718 9.39 19.04 10.58
CA CYS A 718 9.40 20.50 10.43
C CYS A 718 9.87 20.93 9.04
N HIS A 719 9.50 22.14 8.60
CA HIS A 719 10.09 22.70 7.37
C HIS A 719 11.60 22.97 7.53
N LEU A 720 12.35 22.96 6.42
CA LEU A 720 13.80 23.24 6.39
C LEU A 720 14.18 24.56 7.08
N GLU A 721 13.32 25.57 6.99
CA GLU A 721 13.54 26.87 7.62
C GLU A 721 13.68 26.78 9.16
N SER A 722 13.00 25.82 9.79
CA SER A 722 13.10 25.59 11.25
C SER A 722 14.40 24.88 11.66
N ALA A 723 15.26 24.44 10.73
CA ALA A 723 16.55 23.87 11.09
C ALA A 723 17.42 24.84 11.92
N LYS A 724 17.28 26.16 11.68
CA LYS A 724 17.97 27.19 12.47
C LYS A 724 17.46 27.24 13.91
N GLU A 725 16.15 27.14 14.12
CA GLU A 725 15.54 27.07 15.46
C GLU A 725 16.09 25.87 16.24
N LEU A 726 16.42 24.77 15.56
CA LEU A 726 16.94 23.56 16.20
C LEU A 726 18.45 23.61 16.50
N THR A 727 19.21 24.39 15.73
CA THR A 727 20.69 24.30 15.69
C THR A 727 21.44 25.58 16.06
N ASP A 728 20.76 26.72 16.15
CA ASP A 728 21.37 28.00 16.52
C ASP A 728 21.11 28.31 18.00
N LEU A 729 22.15 28.09 18.81
CA LEU A 729 22.11 28.32 20.25
C LEU A 729 21.72 29.75 20.63
N ASN A 730 22.19 30.74 19.86
CA ASN A 730 21.90 32.14 20.16
C ASN A 730 20.44 32.48 19.86
N VAL A 731 19.88 31.96 18.78
CA VAL A 731 18.44 32.11 18.46
C VAL A 731 17.59 31.47 19.57
N MET A 732 17.92 30.26 19.99
CA MET A 732 17.19 29.55 21.06
C MET A 732 17.16 30.34 22.37
N GLN A 733 18.27 30.97 22.75
CA GLN A 733 18.39 31.71 24.01
C GLN A 733 17.77 33.11 23.97
N THR A 734 17.72 33.75 22.80
CA THR A 734 17.31 35.16 22.69
C THR A 734 15.88 35.32 22.19
N VAL A 735 15.47 34.51 21.21
CA VAL A 735 14.13 34.55 20.60
C VAL A 735 13.22 33.49 21.21
N GLY A 736 13.78 32.31 21.53
CA GLY A 736 13.01 31.15 21.95
C GLY A 736 12.63 30.24 20.79
N ILE A 737 12.04 29.10 21.11
CA ILE A 737 11.70 28.02 20.16
C ILE A 737 10.32 27.45 20.45
N TRP A 738 9.31 28.31 20.35
CA TRP A 738 7.91 27.95 20.63
C TRP A 738 7.43 26.75 19.83
N GLY A 739 7.64 26.74 18.52
CA GLY A 739 7.21 25.66 17.61
C GLY A 739 7.77 24.28 18.01
N PRO A 740 9.10 24.09 18.07
CA PRO A 740 9.68 22.81 18.49
C PRO A 740 9.16 22.31 19.85
N ILE A 741 9.01 23.19 20.83
CA ILE A 741 8.53 22.78 22.16
C ILE A 741 7.03 22.45 22.15
N HIS A 742 6.23 23.16 21.36
CA HIS A 742 4.81 22.90 21.18
C HIS A 742 4.57 21.47 20.67
N GLU A 743 5.34 21.02 19.67
CA GLU A 743 5.25 19.64 19.16
C GLU A 743 5.73 18.59 20.17
N LEU A 744 6.77 18.90 20.95
CA LEU A 744 7.18 18.04 22.07
C LEU A 744 6.07 17.93 23.12
N GLY A 745 5.32 19.01 23.35
CA GLY A 745 4.14 19.07 24.20
C GLY A 745 3.02 18.17 23.69
N HIS A 746 2.75 18.16 22.38
CA HIS A 746 1.81 17.20 21.79
C HIS A 746 2.22 15.74 22.05
N ASN A 747 3.52 15.41 21.96
CA ASN A 747 4.00 14.07 22.31
C ASN A 747 3.78 13.70 23.80
N GLN A 748 3.55 14.69 24.69
CA GLN A 748 3.26 14.47 26.11
C GLN A 748 1.77 14.41 26.45
N GLN A 749 0.88 14.90 25.58
CA GLN A 749 -0.57 14.82 25.79
C GLN A 749 -1.04 13.37 25.95
N LYS A 750 -2.03 13.14 26.82
CA LYS A 750 -2.65 11.81 27.03
C LYS A 750 -4.17 11.91 26.96
N ILE A 751 -4.78 10.93 26.29
CA ILE A 751 -6.24 10.84 26.14
C ILE A 751 -7.01 10.94 27.47
N ASN A 752 -6.39 10.55 28.58
CA ASN A 752 -6.95 10.55 29.92
C ASN A 752 -7.31 11.95 30.45
N TRP A 753 -6.62 13.01 30.01
CA TRP A 753 -6.84 14.38 30.50
C TRP A 753 -7.09 15.40 29.39
N GLU A 754 -7.05 14.98 28.14
CA GLU A 754 -7.41 15.83 27.00
C GLU A 754 -8.92 15.86 26.77
N PHE A 755 -9.43 17.00 26.30
CA PHE A 755 -10.83 17.23 25.93
C PHE A 755 -10.96 17.61 24.43
N PRO A 756 -10.69 16.69 23.47
CA PRO A 756 -10.75 17.03 22.05
C PRO A 756 -12.15 17.48 21.60
N PRO A 757 -12.28 18.44 20.66
CA PRO A 757 -11.18 19.11 19.95
C PRO A 757 -10.54 20.28 20.73
N HIS A 758 -11.13 20.70 21.85
CA HIS A 758 -10.79 21.95 22.54
C HIS A 758 -9.32 22.06 22.97
N THR A 759 -8.81 21.02 23.63
CA THR A 759 -7.49 21.06 24.26
C THR A 759 -6.35 20.64 23.36
N THR A 760 -6.65 20.06 22.18
CA THR A 760 -5.66 19.47 21.27
C THR A 760 -4.51 20.45 21.01
N GLU A 761 -4.83 21.69 20.65
CA GLU A 761 -3.87 22.77 20.36
C GLU A 761 -3.64 23.71 21.55
N ALA A 762 -4.18 23.40 22.73
CA ALA A 762 -4.13 24.25 23.91
C ALA A 762 -3.13 23.72 24.94
N THR A 763 -3.33 22.51 25.46
CA THR A 763 -2.55 21.99 26.60
C THR A 763 -1.11 21.65 26.21
N CYS A 764 -0.84 21.32 24.94
CA CYS A 764 0.53 21.16 24.42
C CYS A 764 1.38 22.43 24.67
N ASN A 765 0.78 23.62 24.65
CA ASN A 765 1.47 24.89 24.91
C ASN A 765 1.89 25.08 26.37
N LEU A 766 1.39 24.27 27.32
CA LEU A 766 1.87 24.32 28.70
C LEU A 766 3.37 24.02 28.77
N TRP A 767 3.85 23.08 27.96
CA TRP A 767 5.28 22.79 27.82
C TRP A 767 6.04 23.97 27.22
N SER A 768 5.48 24.62 26.19
CA SER A 768 6.08 25.82 25.60
C SER A 768 6.26 26.91 26.63
N VAL A 769 5.23 27.24 27.41
CA VAL A 769 5.35 28.24 28.48
C VAL A 769 6.36 27.80 29.54
N TYR A 770 6.25 26.56 30.04
CA TYR A 770 7.10 26.05 31.11
C TYR A 770 8.59 26.09 30.75
N VAL A 771 8.98 25.59 29.57
CA VAL A 771 10.38 25.56 29.15
C VAL A 771 10.93 26.96 28.90
N HIS A 772 10.15 27.85 28.28
CA HIS A 772 10.62 29.23 28.05
C HIS A 772 10.89 29.95 29.37
N GLU A 773 10.02 29.80 30.36
CA GLU A 773 10.18 30.47 31.65
C GLU A 773 11.27 29.84 32.52
N THR A 774 11.36 28.51 32.56
CA THR A 774 12.22 27.80 33.52
C THR A 774 13.61 27.45 32.99
N VAL A 775 13.76 27.27 31.67
CA VAL A 775 15.04 26.89 31.05
C VAL A 775 15.64 28.04 30.26
N LEU A 776 14.84 28.69 29.40
CA LEU A 776 15.34 29.75 28.52
C LEU A 776 15.37 31.13 29.21
N GLY A 777 14.64 31.29 30.32
CA GLY A 777 14.51 32.57 31.02
C GLY A 777 13.76 33.63 30.19
N ILE A 778 12.94 33.20 29.23
CA ILE A 778 12.14 34.07 28.35
C ILE A 778 10.72 34.15 28.93
N PRO A 779 10.26 35.35 29.36
CA PRO A 779 8.90 35.53 29.83
C PRO A 779 7.87 35.17 28.75
N ARG A 780 6.74 34.56 29.14
CA ARG A 780 5.73 34.06 28.19
C ARG A 780 5.22 35.11 27.19
N ASN A 781 5.08 36.37 27.62
CA ASN A 781 4.66 37.46 26.75
C ASN A 781 5.69 37.82 25.69
N LYS A 782 6.97 37.48 25.89
CA LYS A 782 8.01 37.59 24.86
C LYS A 782 8.20 36.30 24.06
N ALA A 783 7.81 35.16 24.62
CA ALA A 783 7.91 33.86 23.96
C ALA A 783 6.90 33.69 22.81
N HIS A 784 5.69 34.26 22.94
CA HIS A 784 4.69 34.20 21.88
C HIS A 784 3.74 35.42 21.88
N GLY A 785 3.39 35.93 20.69
CA GLY A 785 2.54 37.11 20.53
C GLY A 785 1.14 36.97 21.15
N SER A 786 0.54 35.78 21.06
CA SER A 786 -0.77 35.49 21.67
C SER A 786 -0.77 35.54 23.21
N LEU A 787 0.40 35.58 23.84
CA LEU A 787 0.54 35.64 25.31
C LEU A 787 0.87 37.04 25.82
N GLN A 788 0.78 38.07 24.98
CA GLN A 788 0.80 39.45 25.44
C GLN A 788 -0.39 39.72 26.36
N PRO A 789 -0.22 40.48 27.46
CA PRO A 789 -1.29 40.74 28.43
C PRO A 789 -2.58 41.27 27.81
N GLU A 790 -2.48 42.18 26.83
CA GLU A 790 -3.62 42.79 26.15
C GLU A 790 -4.38 41.76 25.30
N THR A 791 -3.64 40.89 24.61
CA THR A 791 -4.22 39.81 23.78
C THR A 791 -4.93 38.77 24.64
N ARG A 792 -4.33 38.34 25.75
CA ARG A 792 -4.93 37.41 26.71
C ARG A 792 -6.21 37.98 27.33
N ALA A 793 -6.19 39.25 27.73
CA ALA A 793 -7.36 39.94 28.26
C ALA A 793 -8.49 40.02 27.22
N CYS A 794 -8.16 40.21 25.95
CA CYS A 794 -9.12 40.22 24.83
C CYS A 794 -9.82 38.86 24.69
N TYR A 795 -9.07 37.74 24.71
CA TYR A 795 -9.66 36.40 24.64
C TYR A 795 -10.68 36.14 25.75
N ILE A 796 -10.33 36.51 26.99
CA ILE A 796 -11.25 36.35 28.15
C ILE A 796 -12.50 37.21 27.96
N GLN A 797 -12.34 38.48 27.60
CA GLN A 797 -13.46 39.41 27.43
C GLN A 797 -14.43 38.96 26.34
N GLU A 798 -13.91 38.55 25.18
CA GLU A 798 -14.72 38.08 24.06
C GLU A 798 -15.44 36.77 24.39
N TYR A 799 -14.74 35.81 24.98
CA TYR A 799 -15.32 34.53 25.37
C TYR A 799 -16.45 34.69 26.41
N VAL A 800 -16.19 35.49 27.44
CA VAL A 800 -17.16 35.80 28.51
C VAL A 800 -18.36 36.55 27.93
N LYS A 801 -18.15 37.55 27.06
CA LYS A 801 -19.22 38.28 26.34
C LYS A 801 -20.12 37.37 25.51
N ASN A 802 -19.56 36.30 24.94
CA ASN A 802 -20.31 35.32 24.18
C ASN A 802 -20.97 34.23 25.05
N GLY A 803 -21.06 34.46 26.36
CA GLY A 803 -21.75 33.58 27.31
C GLY A 803 -20.91 32.40 27.78
N SER A 804 -19.58 32.43 27.58
CA SER A 804 -18.67 31.34 27.95
C SER A 804 -19.06 30.01 27.30
N ASN A 805 -19.43 30.05 26.02
CA ASN A 805 -19.83 28.87 25.26
C ASN A 805 -18.61 27.99 24.93
N LEU A 806 -18.58 26.75 25.43
CA LEU A 806 -17.49 25.81 25.21
C LEU A 806 -17.16 25.54 23.73
N GLU A 807 -18.11 25.70 22.81
CA GLU A 807 -17.82 25.59 21.37
C GLU A 807 -16.76 26.61 20.89
N GLN A 808 -16.59 27.72 21.62
CA GLN A 808 -15.58 28.76 21.36
C GLN A 808 -14.37 28.67 22.32
N TRP A 809 -14.32 27.63 23.16
CA TRP A 809 -13.21 27.35 24.06
C TRP A 809 -12.18 26.50 23.32
N ASP A 810 -11.33 27.15 22.53
CA ASP A 810 -10.31 26.49 21.72
C ASP A 810 -8.93 27.17 21.86
N VAL A 811 -7.87 26.44 21.46
CA VAL A 811 -6.47 26.91 21.32
C VAL A 811 -6.01 27.86 22.45
N TRP A 812 -6.05 29.17 22.21
CA TRP A 812 -5.55 30.21 23.12
C TRP A 812 -6.53 30.53 24.25
N THR A 813 -7.82 30.56 23.94
CA THR A 813 -8.90 30.75 24.93
C THR A 813 -8.90 29.58 25.91
N ALA A 814 -8.73 28.37 25.39
CA ALA A 814 -8.62 27.17 26.23
C ALA A 814 -7.34 27.19 27.08
N LEU A 815 -6.19 27.51 26.48
CA LEU A 815 -4.91 27.61 27.18
C LEU A 815 -4.98 28.62 28.34
N GLU A 816 -5.66 29.75 28.17
CA GLU A 816 -5.78 30.80 29.18
C GLU A 816 -6.36 30.29 30.50
N THR A 817 -7.35 29.39 30.45
CA THR A 817 -7.90 28.73 31.65
C THR A 817 -6.80 28.06 32.48
N TYR A 818 -5.86 27.36 31.82
CA TYR A 818 -4.75 26.69 32.49
C TYR A 818 -3.66 27.69 32.93
N LEU A 819 -3.40 28.74 32.15
CA LEU A 819 -2.43 29.78 32.54
C LEU A 819 -2.87 30.54 33.79
N GLN A 820 -4.16 30.82 33.95
CA GLN A 820 -4.71 31.44 35.16
C GLN A 820 -4.54 30.54 36.39
N LEU A 821 -4.75 29.23 36.24
CA LEU A 821 -4.46 28.27 37.30
C LEU A 821 -2.96 28.23 37.64
N GLN A 822 -2.11 28.25 36.61
CA GLN A 822 -0.66 28.27 36.79
C GLN A 822 -0.18 29.55 37.48
N GLU A 823 -0.73 30.72 37.14
CA GLU A 823 -0.41 32.00 37.78
C GLU A 823 -0.91 32.06 39.23
N GLY A 824 -2.04 31.42 39.51
CA GLY A 824 -2.62 31.33 40.85
C GLY A 824 -1.89 30.38 41.80
N PHE A 825 -1.43 29.24 41.31
CA PHE A 825 -0.98 28.12 42.14
C PHE A 825 0.39 27.54 41.78
N GLY A 826 1.02 27.98 40.69
CA GLY A 826 2.32 27.49 40.21
C GLY A 826 2.24 26.18 39.42
N TRP A 827 3.40 25.61 39.11
CA TRP A 827 3.54 24.41 38.27
C TRP A 827 3.44 23.08 39.04
N GLU A 828 3.66 23.07 40.35
CA GLU A 828 3.64 21.83 41.15
C GLU A 828 2.28 21.11 41.15
N PRO A 829 1.12 21.81 41.23
CA PRO A 829 -0.18 21.16 41.09
C PRO A 829 -0.36 20.46 39.73
N PHE A 830 0.15 21.02 38.64
CA PHE A 830 0.10 20.39 37.32
C PHE A 830 0.92 19.10 37.28
N LYS A 831 2.16 19.13 37.81
CA LYS A 831 3.03 17.94 37.89
C LYS A 831 2.38 16.84 38.72
N GLN A 832 1.80 17.21 39.87
CA GLN A 832 1.08 16.27 40.73
C GLN A 832 -0.13 15.68 40.00
N LEU A 833 -0.92 16.51 39.33
CA LEU A 833 -2.09 16.08 38.58
C LEU A 833 -1.73 15.11 37.45
N PHE A 834 -0.72 15.44 36.63
CA PHE A 834 -0.27 14.56 35.55
C PHE A 834 0.29 13.23 36.08
N LYS A 835 0.98 13.26 37.22
CA LYS A 835 1.42 12.04 37.91
C LYS A 835 0.24 11.18 38.37
N ASP A 836 -0.78 11.80 38.94
CA ASP A 836 -1.97 11.09 39.42
C ASP A 836 -2.72 10.44 38.26
N TYR A 837 -2.93 11.17 37.16
CA TYR A 837 -3.59 10.64 35.96
C TYR A 837 -2.87 9.43 35.35
N GLN A 838 -1.55 9.37 35.45
CA GLN A 838 -0.76 8.23 34.97
C GLN A 838 -0.96 6.97 35.82
N SER A 839 -1.38 7.12 37.08
CA SER A 839 -1.67 5.99 37.98
C SER A 839 -3.15 5.59 38.01
N MET A 840 -4.04 6.42 37.48
CA MET A 840 -5.48 6.19 37.47
C MET A 840 -5.91 5.23 36.37
N SER A 841 -6.95 4.44 36.66
CA SER A 841 -7.61 3.53 35.72
C SER A 841 -9.11 3.80 35.68
N GLY A 842 -9.79 3.42 34.58
CA GLY A 842 -11.24 3.55 34.47
C GLY A 842 -11.74 4.99 34.21
N ILE A 843 -10.87 5.85 33.68
CA ILE A 843 -11.23 7.21 33.30
C ILE A 843 -12.19 7.16 32.10
N SER A 844 -13.29 7.90 32.19
CA SER A 844 -14.26 8.03 31.10
C SER A 844 -13.64 8.74 29.89
N ASN A 845 -13.98 8.29 28.69
CA ASN A 845 -13.55 8.97 27.46
C ASN A 845 -14.42 10.20 27.12
N ASP A 846 -15.54 10.39 27.81
CA ASP A 846 -16.44 11.55 27.64
C ASP A 846 -15.82 12.83 28.23
N ASN A 847 -15.90 13.94 27.49
CA ASN A 847 -15.29 15.22 27.88
C ASN A 847 -15.93 15.81 29.14
N LYS A 848 -17.25 15.71 29.31
CA LYS A 848 -17.94 16.26 30.48
C LYS A 848 -17.45 15.59 31.77
N SER A 849 -17.32 14.27 31.74
CA SER A 849 -16.79 13.46 32.84
C SER A 849 -15.34 13.85 33.16
N LYS A 850 -14.50 14.01 32.14
CA LYS A 850 -13.08 14.36 32.32
C LYS A 850 -12.89 15.79 32.86
N MET A 851 -13.70 16.76 32.43
CA MET A 851 -13.69 18.13 32.96
C MET A 851 -14.04 18.16 34.46
N ASN A 852 -15.04 17.39 34.89
CA ASN A 852 -15.39 17.26 36.30
C ASN A 852 -14.25 16.63 37.11
N LEU A 853 -13.64 15.56 36.59
CA LEU A 853 -12.49 14.92 37.23
C LEU A 853 -11.29 15.87 37.33
N TRP A 854 -11.01 16.67 36.30
CA TRP A 854 -9.95 17.68 36.33
C TRP A 854 -10.23 18.73 37.40
N ALA A 855 -11.46 19.26 37.45
CA ALA A 855 -11.86 20.24 38.45
C ALA A 855 -11.74 19.68 39.88
N GLU A 856 -12.16 18.43 40.09
CA GLU A 856 -11.99 17.70 41.35
C GLU A 856 -10.51 17.61 41.74
N LYS A 857 -9.70 16.98 40.90
CA LYS A 857 -8.30 16.66 41.22
C LYS A 857 -7.42 17.90 41.36
N PHE A 858 -7.63 18.92 40.52
CA PHE A 858 -6.88 20.16 40.65
C PHE A 858 -7.26 20.89 41.95
N SER A 859 -8.55 20.96 42.29
CA SER A 859 -9.03 21.57 43.55
C SER A 859 -8.48 20.86 44.77
N GLU A 860 -8.44 19.53 44.75
CA GLU A 860 -7.80 18.71 45.79
C GLU A 860 -6.30 18.99 45.89
N ALA A 861 -5.59 19.08 44.76
CA ALA A 861 -4.15 19.35 44.75
C ALA A 861 -3.80 20.71 45.36
N VAL A 862 -4.64 21.73 45.16
CA VAL A 862 -4.43 23.09 45.72
C VAL A 862 -5.19 23.35 47.02
N GLN A 863 -5.91 22.36 47.54
CA GLN A 863 -6.76 22.46 48.75
C GLN A 863 -7.70 23.68 48.72
N THR A 864 -8.26 23.98 47.54
CA THR A 864 -9.10 25.16 47.27
C THR A 864 -10.25 24.75 46.37
N ASN A 865 -11.47 25.19 46.66
CA ASN A 865 -12.63 24.98 45.81
C ASN A 865 -12.55 25.91 44.58
N LEU A 866 -12.25 25.31 43.42
CA LEU A 866 -12.14 26.00 42.13
C LEU A 866 -13.42 25.93 41.28
N ILE A 867 -14.53 25.41 41.81
CA ILE A 867 -15.77 25.29 41.04
C ILE A 867 -16.23 26.62 40.46
N PRO A 868 -16.30 27.74 41.22
CA PRO A 868 -16.73 29.01 40.64
C PRO A 868 -15.87 29.46 39.46
N PHE A 869 -14.56 29.16 39.49
CA PHE A 869 -13.63 29.46 38.41
C PHE A 869 -13.93 28.63 37.15
N PHE A 870 -14.10 27.31 37.28
CA PHE A 870 -14.39 26.45 36.14
C PHE A 870 -15.77 26.75 35.53
N GLU A 871 -16.76 27.08 36.36
CA GLU A 871 -18.07 27.53 35.88
C GLU A 871 -18.00 28.87 35.14
N ALA A 872 -17.14 29.79 35.58
CA ALA A 872 -16.89 31.04 34.87
C ALA A 872 -16.31 30.83 33.47
N TRP A 873 -15.60 29.71 33.28
CA TRP A 873 -15.10 29.25 31.97
C TRP A 873 -16.11 28.40 31.19
N GLY A 874 -17.32 28.20 31.71
CA GLY A 874 -18.41 27.46 31.05
C GLY A 874 -18.34 25.94 31.21
N TRP A 875 -17.49 25.41 32.10
CA TRP A 875 -17.37 23.95 32.29
C TRP A 875 -18.65 23.37 32.93
N PRO A 876 -19.11 22.17 32.48
CA PRO A 876 -20.37 21.58 32.92
C PRO A 876 -20.20 20.83 34.26
N ILE A 877 -19.95 21.56 35.34
CA ILE A 877 -19.71 20.98 36.67
C ILE A 877 -20.99 20.38 37.26
N GLU A 878 -20.92 19.10 37.58
CA GLU A 878 -22.03 18.31 38.14
C GLU A 878 -22.18 18.51 39.65
N GLU A 879 -23.40 18.25 40.16
CA GLU A 879 -23.73 18.41 41.58
C GLU A 879 -22.90 17.48 42.48
N GLU A 880 -22.51 16.30 41.99
CA GLU A 880 -21.61 15.40 42.72
C GLU A 880 -20.26 16.06 42.99
N THR A 881 -19.65 16.66 41.96
CA THR A 881 -18.38 17.39 42.08
C THR A 881 -18.51 18.60 43.01
N ARG A 882 -19.64 19.33 42.95
CA ARG A 882 -19.96 20.41 43.91
C ARG A 882 -19.99 19.95 45.34
N SER A 883 -20.71 18.86 45.58
CA SER A 883 -20.86 18.30 46.92
C SER A 883 -19.51 17.88 47.49
N LYS A 884 -18.65 17.22 46.69
CA LYS A 884 -17.31 16.79 47.09
C LYS A 884 -16.40 17.96 47.49
N LEU A 885 -16.38 19.03 46.70
CA LEU A 885 -15.47 20.17 46.91
C LEU A 885 -16.03 21.25 47.87
N SER A 886 -17.28 21.11 48.32
CA SER A 886 -17.96 22.10 49.18
C SER A 886 -17.27 22.39 50.51
N ALA A 887 -16.48 21.44 51.03
CA ALA A 887 -15.73 21.59 52.27
C ALA A 887 -14.43 22.40 52.11
N LEU A 888 -13.95 22.61 50.89
CA LEU A 888 -12.74 23.39 50.62
C LEU A 888 -13.05 24.89 50.55
N PRO A 889 -12.11 25.77 50.96
CA PRO A 889 -12.29 27.22 50.86
C PRO A 889 -12.35 27.65 49.39
N VAL A 890 -13.26 28.57 49.05
CA VAL A 890 -13.38 29.09 47.68
C VAL A 890 -12.17 29.94 47.31
N TRP A 891 -11.74 29.89 46.05
CA TRP A 891 -10.64 30.72 45.56
C TRP A 891 -10.99 32.21 45.59
N GLU A 892 -10.50 32.91 46.62
CA GLU A 892 -10.77 34.34 46.79
C GLU A 892 -10.17 35.19 45.66
N LYS A 893 -8.96 34.82 45.21
CA LYS A 893 -8.18 35.49 44.15
C LYS A 893 -8.50 35.02 42.74
N ASP A 894 -9.68 34.42 42.53
CA ASP A 894 -10.18 34.01 41.23
C ASP A 894 -10.10 35.18 40.19
N PRO A 895 -9.26 35.04 39.13
CA PRO A 895 -9.02 36.10 38.16
C PRO A 895 -10.21 36.35 37.22
N MET A 896 -11.24 35.50 37.23
CA MET A 896 -12.44 35.69 36.41
C MET A 896 -13.45 36.66 37.04
N LYS A 897 -13.38 36.91 38.36
CA LYS A 897 -14.32 37.80 39.06
C LYS A 897 -14.42 39.21 38.45
N PRO A 898 -13.32 39.91 38.08
CA PRO A 898 -13.41 41.22 37.44
C PRO A 898 -14.17 41.19 36.11
N TYR A 899 -13.94 40.18 35.27
CA TYR A 899 -14.58 40.05 33.95
C TYR A 899 -16.08 39.77 34.06
N LEU A 900 -16.49 38.95 35.04
CA LEU A 900 -17.91 38.67 35.29
C LEU A 900 -18.65 39.88 35.90
N SER A 901 -17.96 40.68 36.71
CA SER A 901 -18.54 41.89 37.31
C SER A 901 -18.80 42.98 36.29
N ALA A 902 -17.91 43.14 35.30
CA ALA A 902 -18.03 44.11 34.21
C ALA A 902 -19.15 43.80 33.21
N MET A 903 -19.69 42.58 33.20
CA MET A 903 -20.86 42.21 32.39
C MET A 903 -22.21 42.47 33.10
N LYS A 904 -22.20 42.59 34.44
CA LYS A 904 -23.40 42.87 35.24
C LYS A 904 -23.64 44.37 35.45
N SER A 905 -22.62 45.19 35.20
CA SER A 905 -22.66 46.65 35.11
C SER A 905 -22.92 47.10 33.69
#